data_AF-A0A7S1TKE7-F1
#
_entry.id   AF-A0A7S1TKE7-F1
#
_cell.length_a   1.000
_cell.length_b   1.000
_cell.length_c   1.000
_cell.angle_alpha   90.00
_cell.angle_beta   90.00
_cell.angle_gamma   90.00
#
_symmetry.space_group_name_H-M   'P 1'
#
loop_
_entity.id
_entity.type
_entity.pdbx_description
1 polymer ?
#
loop_
_entity_poly.entity_id
_entity_poly.type
_entity_poly.pdbx_seq_one_letter_code
_entity_poly.pdbx_strand_id
1 'polypeptide(L)'
;MLAFSNCACSAAARSACGVSKARAVAFACAATRTALAPGFSALRKRSTFFHGDTGSAQSSAYARAQRCNRHSTPRVRLLSSSLRHEATGPGSSRKKKSITRLNTAAADAPAARPKVQGSYGAESITVLEGLEPVRKRPGMYIGSTDVKGLHQLVYEVVDNAVDEALAGYCTNVVVRILKNGSVSVSDNGRGIPVDAHAKSGRSALETVLTVLHAGGKFGQGGYSVSGGLHGVGISVVNALSASLTVTVYRDGKQYQMAFARGRAVSELEIAALPAAVAGQTGTTVVFSPDRSIFKTKDVDFDVDTLADRFEQLAFLNRALRIELHDERIGNPNALPETDAESGSQDANDVDSDGEVLRSAVYSRVFYHEGGLREYVLHLCKGKQPLHPDPIYFALEKDGVEVELALRWSSDMFTESVLGFANNIRTSGGGSHVDGLKMALTRTVNTAAKKFGRVKDGQPNLGGEFVRVGLTAIVSVKVREPEFEGQTKSKLGNPEVRPAVERATAEGLADHFELYPAVLAAIYDKARAAFDEAQAARSARDLVRRKNVLESSPLPGKLADCASRDPASSEVFIVEGDSAGGSAKQGRDRRFQAILPLRGKILNIEKSEDAKIYGNAELSALVTALGLGLKHEPFRAEQLRYHRVVIMTDADVDGAHIRTLLLTFFFRYRRELIEHGFVYIACPPLFKVTQGKKHVFLFDEAELAAFQAKRPGASLSIQRFKGLGEMMPAQLWDTTMNPETRRMKRVEVDDAFEADRMFELLMGDKVEPRRKFIERHAAALDIGSIDF
;
A
#
# COMPACT_ATOMS: atom_id res chain seq x y z
N MET A 1 -2.42 -55.93 -16.12
CA MET A 1 -3.58 -56.75 -15.72
C MET A 1 -4.72 -55.78 -15.45
N LEU A 2 -5.74 -55.72 -16.33
CA LEU A 2 -7.03 -56.42 -16.20
C LEU A 2 -7.81 -55.91 -14.96
N ALA A 3 -8.82 -55.02 -15.04
CA ALA A 3 -10.09 -54.98 -15.80
C ALA A 3 -11.29 -55.51 -14.99
N PHE A 4 -12.52 -55.08 -15.37
CA PHE A 4 -13.86 -55.40 -14.79
C PHE A 4 -14.24 -54.66 -13.48
N SER A 5 -15.52 -54.29 -13.21
CA SER A 5 -16.75 -54.27 -14.03
C SER A 5 -17.78 -53.25 -13.48
N ASN A 6 -18.71 -52.83 -14.33
CA ASN A 6 -19.95 -52.10 -13.98
C ASN A 6 -20.91 -52.93 -13.09
N CYS A 7 -21.84 -52.23 -12.42
CA CYS A 7 -23.25 -52.64 -12.36
C CYS A 7 -24.17 -51.40 -12.30
N ALA A 8 -25.39 -51.48 -12.82
CA ALA A 8 -26.32 -50.35 -12.99
C ALA A 8 -27.79 -50.78 -12.82
N CYS A 9 -28.65 -49.86 -12.38
CA CYS A 9 -30.12 -49.85 -12.54
C CYS A 9 -30.66 -48.47 -12.08
N SER A 10 -31.40 -47.69 -12.88
CA SER A 10 -32.86 -47.80 -13.20
C SER A 10 -33.74 -46.98 -12.22
N ALA A 11 -34.70 -46.12 -12.62
CA ALA A 11 -35.15 -45.66 -13.95
C ALA A 11 -36.12 -44.44 -13.83
N ALA A 12 -36.58 -43.94 -14.99
CA ALA A 12 -37.80 -43.13 -15.26
C ALA A 12 -37.77 -41.59 -15.02
N ALA A 13 -38.47 -40.74 -15.79
CA ALA A 13 -39.02 -40.86 -17.16
C ALA A 13 -39.60 -39.50 -17.67
N ARG A 14 -39.44 -39.20 -18.97
CA ARG A 14 -40.24 -38.22 -19.79
C ARG A 14 -40.16 -36.73 -19.35
N SER A 15 -40.36 -35.69 -20.16
CA SER A 15 -40.52 -35.45 -21.62
C SER A 15 -40.29 -33.93 -21.86
N ALA A 16 -40.17 -33.34 -23.05
CA ALA A 16 -40.54 -33.77 -24.41
C ALA A 16 -39.48 -33.35 -25.47
N CYS A 17 -39.86 -32.69 -26.57
CA CYS A 17 -38.99 -32.28 -27.68
C CYS A 17 -39.51 -30.99 -28.35
N GLY A 18 -38.61 -30.19 -28.96
CA GLY A 18 -38.95 -28.99 -29.73
C GLY A 18 -37.92 -28.71 -30.82
N VAL A 19 -38.21 -29.14 -32.06
CA VAL A 19 -37.29 -29.08 -33.21
C VAL A 19 -37.60 -27.86 -34.10
N SER A 20 -36.59 -27.13 -34.60
CA SER A 20 -36.64 -26.60 -35.97
C SER A 20 -35.31 -26.10 -36.57
N LYS A 21 -34.97 -26.71 -37.72
CA LYS A 21 -34.43 -26.10 -38.96
C LYS A 21 -33.06 -25.42 -38.99
N ALA A 22 -32.08 -26.27 -39.29
CA ALA A 22 -31.02 -26.11 -40.29
C ALA A 22 -31.02 -24.87 -41.21
N ARG A 23 -29.80 -24.34 -41.45
CA ARG A 23 -29.39 -23.84 -42.76
C ARG A 23 -27.90 -24.09 -42.98
N ALA A 24 -27.58 -25.02 -43.88
CA ALA A 24 -26.23 -25.20 -44.40
C ALA A 24 -26.08 -24.45 -45.73
N VAL A 25 -24.95 -23.79 -45.95
CA VAL A 25 -24.53 -23.28 -47.25
C VAL A 25 -23.09 -23.73 -47.47
N ALA A 26 -22.88 -24.57 -48.47
CA ALA A 26 -21.56 -24.91 -48.97
C ALA A 26 -21.26 -24.05 -50.19
N PHE A 27 -20.00 -23.61 -50.36
CA PHE A 27 -19.47 -23.24 -51.66
C PHE A 27 -17.99 -23.64 -51.78
N ALA A 28 -17.54 -23.80 -53.02
CA ALA A 28 -16.47 -24.73 -53.36
C ALA A 28 -15.06 -24.12 -53.48
N CYS A 29 -14.08 -24.97 -53.18
CA CYS A 29 -12.86 -25.23 -53.94
C CYS A 29 -12.40 -24.20 -55.00
N ALA A 30 -11.20 -23.65 -54.79
CA ALA A 30 -10.29 -23.30 -55.89
C ALA A 30 -8.84 -23.47 -55.42
N ALA A 31 -8.07 -24.30 -56.13
CA ALA A 31 -6.63 -24.43 -55.93
C ALA A 31 -5.90 -23.79 -57.12
N THR A 32 -4.81 -23.07 -56.85
CA THR A 32 -3.92 -22.56 -57.89
C THR A 32 -2.49 -22.99 -57.64
N ARG A 33 -1.89 -23.63 -58.64
CA ARG A 33 -0.51 -24.11 -58.64
C ARG A 33 0.47 -22.95 -58.87
N THR A 34 1.66 -23.06 -58.29
CA THR A 34 2.86 -22.57 -58.97
C THR A 34 3.93 -23.66 -58.88
N ALA A 35 4.44 -24.07 -60.03
CA ALA A 35 5.43 -25.14 -60.14
C ALA A 35 6.85 -24.56 -60.23
N LEU A 36 7.84 -25.31 -59.76
CA LEU A 36 9.22 -25.25 -60.25
C LEU A 36 9.84 -26.66 -60.13
N ALA A 37 10.53 -27.08 -61.19
CA ALA A 37 11.06 -28.42 -61.41
C ALA A 37 12.59 -28.34 -61.71
N PRO A 38 13.35 -29.47 -61.72
CA PRO A 38 14.72 -29.46 -61.17
C PRO A 38 15.87 -29.77 -62.16
N GLY A 39 17.12 -29.71 -61.66
CA GLY A 39 18.35 -30.21 -62.31
C GLY A 39 19.47 -29.15 -62.39
N PHE A 40 20.78 -29.48 -62.43
CA PHE A 40 21.45 -30.78 -62.29
C PHE A 40 22.97 -30.57 -61.97
N SER A 41 23.62 -31.57 -61.34
CA SER A 41 25.07 -31.89 -61.34
C SER A 41 26.20 -30.83 -61.17
N ALA A 42 26.88 -30.93 -60.01
CA ALA A 42 28.30 -31.33 -59.82
C ALA A 42 29.48 -30.70 -60.60
N LEU A 43 30.55 -30.33 -59.85
CA LEU A 43 31.95 -30.65 -60.22
C LEU A 43 32.93 -30.60 -59.02
N ARG A 44 33.99 -31.44 -59.08
CA ARG A 44 35.03 -31.64 -58.06
C ARG A 44 36.26 -30.74 -58.25
N LYS A 45 37.01 -30.47 -57.16
CA LYS A 45 38.49 -30.56 -57.00
C LYS A 45 38.82 -30.29 -55.50
N ARG A 46 39.38 -31.22 -54.71
CA ARG A 46 40.82 -31.59 -54.54
C ARG A 46 41.70 -30.34 -54.36
N SER A 47 42.22 -30.02 -53.17
CA SER A 47 43.36 -30.59 -52.40
C SER A 47 44.43 -29.48 -52.27
N THR A 48 45.23 -29.26 -51.21
CA THR A 48 46.07 -30.16 -50.38
C THR A 48 46.52 -29.50 -49.05
N PHE A 49 46.86 -30.32 -48.05
CA PHE A 49 47.92 -30.19 -47.01
C PHE A 49 48.58 -28.83 -46.69
N PHE A 50 48.73 -28.55 -45.37
CA PHE A 50 50.03 -28.70 -44.68
C PHE A 50 49.85 -28.84 -43.14
N HIS A 51 50.78 -29.53 -42.46
CA HIS A 51 50.93 -29.54 -40.99
C HIS A 51 51.95 -28.48 -40.55
N GLY A 52 51.89 -28.04 -39.28
CA GLY A 52 52.91 -27.15 -38.70
C GLY A 52 52.69 -26.92 -37.22
N ASP A 53 53.41 -27.68 -36.39
CA ASP A 53 53.42 -27.57 -34.93
C ASP A 53 54.40 -26.47 -34.44
N THR A 54 54.56 -26.31 -33.12
CA THR A 54 55.46 -25.37 -32.41
C THR A 54 54.98 -23.90 -32.33
N GLY A 55 55.29 -23.12 -31.29
CA GLY A 55 56.03 -23.44 -30.06
C GLY A 55 56.71 -22.19 -29.45
N SER A 56 56.18 -21.72 -28.33
CA SER A 56 56.84 -20.93 -27.26
C SER A 56 57.87 -19.80 -27.59
N ALA A 57 57.55 -18.61 -27.06
CA ALA A 57 58.41 -17.78 -26.20
C ALA A 57 59.42 -16.77 -26.77
N GLN A 58 59.50 -15.64 -26.03
CA GLN A 58 60.67 -14.74 -25.84
C GLN A 58 61.15 -13.89 -27.05
N SER A 59 61.75 -12.69 -26.87
CA SER A 59 61.87 -11.78 -25.71
C SER A 59 62.47 -10.41 -26.15
N SER A 60 62.86 -9.58 -25.18
CA SER A 60 63.71 -8.38 -25.29
C SER A 60 63.02 -7.06 -25.72
N ALA A 61 63.46 -5.88 -25.26
CA ALA A 61 64.19 -5.49 -24.04
C ALA A 61 64.16 -3.94 -23.91
N TYR A 62 64.30 -3.39 -22.69
CA TYR A 62 65.35 -2.42 -22.28
C TYR A 62 65.05 -1.75 -20.91
N ALA A 63 66.09 -1.56 -20.09
CA ALA A 63 66.31 -0.66 -18.93
C ALA A 63 65.07 -0.13 -18.12
N ARG A 64 64.84 -0.41 -16.82
CA ARG A 64 65.65 -0.15 -15.58
C ARG A 64 66.16 1.31 -15.47
N ALA A 65 66.02 2.06 -14.35
CA ALA A 65 65.59 1.70 -12.99
C ALA A 65 65.21 2.92 -12.11
N GLN A 66 64.53 2.66 -10.96
CA GLN A 66 64.43 3.51 -9.74
C GLN A 66 63.67 4.87 -9.87
N ARG A 67 63.01 5.44 -8.84
CA ARG A 67 62.70 5.05 -7.44
C ARG A 67 61.41 5.79 -6.99
N CYS A 68 60.65 5.18 -6.07
CA CYS A 68 59.70 5.79 -5.12
C CYS A 68 58.88 7.06 -5.49
N ASN A 69 57.57 6.90 -5.70
CA ASN A 69 56.59 7.72 -4.95
C ASN A 69 55.23 7.01 -4.79
N ARG A 70 54.58 7.16 -3.62
CA ARG A 70 53.21 6.65 -3.36
C ARG A 70 52.23 7.83 -3.31
N HIS A 71 51.09 7.67 -3.97
CA HIS A 71 49.92 8.55 -3.89
C HIS A 71 48.66 7.66 -3.80
N SER A 72 47.54 8.06 -3.21
CA SER A 72 47.28 9.02 -2.12
C SER A 72 45.81 8.82 -1.71
N THR A 73 45.52 8.67 -0.42
CA THR A 73 44.14 8.56 0.11
C THR A 73 43.96 9.56 1.25
N PRO A 74 42.98 10.48 1.19
CA PRO A 74 42.65 11.33 2.33
C PRO A 74 41.65 10.61 3.24
N ARG A 75 42.03 10.39 4.50
CA ARG A 75 41.14 9.98 5.59
C ARG A 75 41.03 11.15 6.58
N VAL A 76 39.83 11.40 7.10
CA VAL A 76 39.52 12.53 7.98
C VAL A 76 39.80 12.18 9.45
N ARG A 77 40.55 13.03 10.20
CA ARG A 77 40.20 13.50 11.57
C ARG A 77 41.25 14.41 12.25
N LEU A 78 40.76 15.58 12.70
CA LEU A 78 40.92 16.22 14.03
C LEU A 78 42.29 16.62 14.63
N LEU A 79 42.20 17.62 15.55
CA LEU A 79 43.21 18.19 16.47
C LEU A 79 44.22 19.19 15.83
N SER A 80 44.65 20.28 16.47
CA SER A 80 44.38 20.85 17.82
C SER A 80 44.66 22.36 17.91
N SER A 81 44.24 22.97 19.03
CA SER A 81 44.40 24.37 19.48
C SER A 81 45.84 24.92 19.61
N SER A 82 46.00 26.26 19.47
CA SER A 82 46.94 27.20 20.15
C SER A 82 47.14 28.48 19.29
N LEU A 83 47.44 29.71 19.75
CA LEU A 83 47.52 30.38 21.07
C LEU A 83 47.68 31.93 20.86
N ARG A 84 47.08 32.78 21.72
CA ARG A 84 47.45 34.20 22.02
C ARG A 84 47.36 35.24 20.86
N HIS A 85 47.35 36.57 21.05
CA HIS A 85 47.54 37.46 22.21
C HIS A 85 46.59 38.68 22.18
N GLU A 86 46.45 39.38 23.32
CA GLU A 86 45.72 40.65 23.49
C GLU A 86 46.47 41.87 22.89
N ALA A 87 45.73 42.92 22.50
CA ALA A 87 46.17 44.33 22.66
C ALA A 87 45.02 45.36 22.45
N THR A 88 44.78 46.14 23.50
CA THR A 88 44.32 47.54 23.60
C THR A 88 44.07 48.40 22.33
N GLY A 89 43.05 49.27 22.38
CA GLY A 89 42.77 50.36 21.40
C GLY A 89 43.70 51.59 21.54
N PRO A 90 43.26 52.85 21.29
CA PRO A 90 41.92 53.35 20.92
C PRO A 90 41.85 54.09 19.56
N GLY A 91 40.63 54.44 19.12
CA GLY A 91 40.41 55.18 17.87
C GLY A 91 40.60 56.70 17.99
N SER A 92 41.17 57.31 16.95
CA SER A 92 41.23 58.78 16.77
C SER A 92 40.41 59.24 15.56
N SER A 93 39.92 60.47 15.63
CA SER A 93 38.90 61.04 14.74
C SER A 93 39.44 61.63 13.43
N ARG A 94 38.71 61.47 12.30
CA ARG A 94 37.99 62.58 11.60
C ARG A 94 37.46 62.21 10.19
N LYS A 95 36.15 62.45 10.02
CA LYS A 95 35.43 62.95 8.82
C LYS A 95 36.08 62.82 7.43
N LYS A 96 35.34 62.20 6.50
CA LYS A 96 35.02 62.79 5.17
C LYS A 96 33.60 62.42 4.71
N LYS A 97 32.79 63.45 4.45
CA LYS A 97 31.65 63.46 3.51
C LYS A 97 32.25 63.44 2.06
N SER A 98 31.60 63.02 0.97
CA SER A 98 30.21 62.61 0.67
C SER A 98 30.12 62.04 -0.76
N ILE A 99 28.89 61.68 -1.20
CA ILE A 99 28.38 61.53 -2.59
C ILE A 99 28.16 60.08 -3.08
N THR A 100 27.02 59.55 -2.65
CA THR A 100 25.90 59.07 -3.49
C THR A 100 26.18 58.20 -4.74
N ARG A 101 25.75 56.92 -4.67
CA ARG A 101 25.06 56.25 -5.78
C ARG A 101 23.84 55.45 -5.30
N LEU A 102 22.71 55.80 -5.91
CA LEU A 102 21.40 55.14 -6.08
C LEU A 102 21.16 53.77 -5.41
N ASN A 103 20.01 53.69 -4.72
CA ASN A 103 19.41 52.47 -4.20
C ASN A 103 19.15 51.43 -5.31
N THR A 104 19.68 50.23 -5.13
CA THR A 104 18.98 49.00 -5.53
C THR A 104 18.32 48.41 -4.28
N ALA A 105 17.03 48.08 -4.36
CA ALA A 105 16.32 47.48 -3.23
C ALA A 105 16.90 46.08 -2.96
N ALA A 106 17.58 45.94 -1.82
CA ALA A 106 17.99 44.63 -1.33
C ALA A 106 16.73 43.81 -0.98
N ALA A 107 16.72 42.53 -1.33
CA ALA A 107 15.64 41.63 -0.96
C ALA A 107 15.46 41.61 0.56
N ASP A 108 14.21 41.64 1.02
CA ASP A 108 13.88 41.62 2.43
C ASP A 108 14.51 40.41 3.12
N ALA A 109 15.44 40.67 4.05
CA ALA A 109 15.90 39.66 4.98
C ALA A 109 14.70 39.22 5.86
N PRO A 110 14.51 37.92 6.11
CA PRO A 110 13.34 37.45 6.85
C PRO A 110 13.31 38.09 8.24
N ALA A 111 12.20 38.77 8.55
CA ALA A 111 12.02 39.49 9.80
C ALA A 111 12.36 38.59 11.01
N ALA A 112 13.21 39.08 11.90
CA ALA A 112 13.66 38.34 13.07
C ALA A 112 12.44 37.96 13.93
N ARG A 113 12.19 36.65 14.08
CA ARG A 113 11.09 36.15 14.92
C ARG A 113 11.23 36.72 16.34
N PRO A 114 10.14 37.16 16.98
CA PRO A 114 10.20 37.72 18.32
C PRO A 114 10.81 36.70 19.27
N LYS A 115 11.85 37.11 20.01
CA LYS A 115 12.45 36.27 21.05
C LYS A 115 11.42 36.07 22.15
N VAL A 116 11.08 34.82 22.44
CA VAL A 116 10.18 34.47 23.56
C VAL A 116 10.82 34.97 24.85
N GLN A 117 10.14 35.89 25.55
CA GLN A 117 10.57 36.35 26.87
C GLN A 117 10.11 35.34 27.92
N GLY A 118 11.08 34.63 28.50
CA GLY A 118 10.87 33.69 29.60
C GLY A 118 12.22 33.16 30.08
N SER A 119 12.37 32.89 31.38
CA SER A 119 13.56 32.26 31.92
C SER A 119 13.55 30.76 31.59
N TYR A 120 14.36 30.36 30.61
CA TYR A 120 14.57 28.95 30.29
C TYR A 120 15.67 28.38 31.21
N GLY A 121 15.29 27.97 32.42
CA GLY A 121 16.14 27.25 33.37
C GLY A 121 15.82 25.75 33.46
N ALA A 122 16.40 25.07 34.44
CA ALA A 122 16.25 23.62 34.61
C ALA A 122 14.79 23.22 34.91
N GLU A 123 14.06 24.08 35.62
CA GLU A 123 12.62 23.98 35.91
C GLU A 123 11.73 24.02 34.65
N SER A 124 12.25 24.46 33.51
CA SER A 124 11.57 24.36 32.21
C SER A 124 11.68 22.96 31.57
N ILE A 125 12.48 22.05 32.14
CA ILE A 125 12.65 20.67 31.65
C ILE A 125 11.63 19.75 32.32
N THR A 126 10.57 19.38 31.60
CA THR A 126 9.60 18.40 32.08
C THR A 126 10.07 16.98 31.77
N VAL A 127 10.40 16.19 32.80
CA VAL A 127 10.51 14.73 32.69
C VAL A 127 9.10 14.12 32.75
N LEU A 128 8.83 13.13 31.91
CA LEU A 128 7.56 12.40 31.87
C LEU A 128 7.83 10.95 32.26
N GLU A 129 7.20 10.48 33.32
CA GLU A 129 7.46 9.17 33.91
C GLU A 129 6.47 8.10 33.41
N GLY A 130 6.88 6.83 33.48
CA GLY A 130 6.07 5.68 33.08
C GLY A 130 5.54 5.79 31.65
N LEU A 131 4.21 5.76 31.51
CA LEU A 131 3.49 5.79 30.23
C LEU A 131 2.91 7.16 29.83
N GLU A 132 3.22 8.22 30.60
CA GLU A 132 2.82 9.58 30.24
C GLU A 132 3.41 10.10 28.91
N PRO A 133 4.65 9.75 28.50
CA PRO A 133 5.16 10.09 27.16
C PRO A 133 4.26 9.57 26.03
N VAL A 134 3.72 8.36 26.19
CA VAL A 134 2.84 7.71 25.21
C VAL A 134 1.53 8.48 25.08
N ARG A 135 0.87 8.78 26.20
CA ARG A 135 -0.38 9.54 26.22
C ARG A 135 -0.24 10.97 25.69
N LYS A 136 0.92 11.60 25.88
CA LYS A 136 1.18 12.97 25.40
C LYS A 136 1.55 13.03 23.91
N ARG A 137 2.08 11.95 23.32
CA ARG A 137 2.50 11.87 21.90
C ARG A 137 2.11 10.52 21.26
N PRO A 138 0.81 10.15 21.22
CA PRO A 138 0.35 8.82 20.80
C PRO A 138 0.80 8.43 19.39
N GLY A 139 0.72 9.35 18.41
CA GLY A 139 1.13 9.08 17.02
C GLY A 139 2.60 8.68 16.85
N MET A 140 3.47 8.95 17.83
CA MET A 140 4.87 8.46 17.81
C MET A 140 4.97 6.95 18.05
N TYR A 141 3.95 6.34 18.67
CA TYR A 141 3.91 4.93 19.04
C TYR A 141 2.96 4.11 18.16
N ILE A 142 1.81 4.69 17.79
CA ILE A 142 0.73 4.04 16.99
C ILE A 142 0.49 4.71 15.62
N GLY A 143 1.38 5.61 15.18
CA GLY A 143 1.27 6.32 13.90
C GLY A 143 0.30 7.51 13.92
N SER A 144 -0.98 7.26 14.23
CA SER A 144 -2.05 8.26 14.19
C SER A 144 -2.96 8.18 15.43
N THR A 145 -3.99 9.04 15.49
CA THR A 145 -5.09 8.96 16.49
C THR A 145 -6.46 8.91 15.80
N ASP A 146 -6.49 8.35 14.60
CA ASP A 146 -7.68 8.06 13.80
C ASP A 146 -8.01 6.55 13.86
N VAL A 147 -8.84 6.07 12.93
CA VAL A 147 -9.22 4.65 12.81
C VAL A 147 -8.00 3.73 12.68
N LYS A 148 -6.92 4.14 11.99
CA LYS A 148 -5.72 3.30 11.82
C LYS A 148 -4.98 3.12 13.13
N GLY A 149 -4.80 4.21 13.88
CA GLY A 149 -4.20 4.18 15.22
C GLY A 149 -5.05 3.40 16.22
N LEU A 150 -6.37 3.43 16.06
CA LEU A 150 -7.31 2.63 16.84
C LEU A 150 -7.18 1.12 16.54
N HIS A 151 -7.15 0.72 15.27
CA HIS A 151 -6.90 -0.67 14.85
C HIS A 151 -5.53 -1.17 15.29
N GLN A 152 -4.50 -0.31 15.28
CA GLN A 152 -3.16 -0.67 15.75
C GLN A 152 -3.17 -1.17 17.20
N LEU A 153 -4.08 -0.67 18.06
CA LEU A 153 -4.22 -1.20 19.43
C LEU A 153 -4.64 -2.67 19.44
N VAL A 154 -5.54 -3.07 18.53
CA VAL A 154 -5.98 -4.47 18.38
C VAL A 154 -4.83 -5.30 17.82
N TYR A 155 -4.11 -4.79 16.83
CA TYR A 155 -2.97 -5.48 16.21
C TYR A 155 -1.84 -5.75 17.21
N GLU A 156 -1.48 -4.80 18.07
CA GLU A 156 -0.46 -5.05 19.10
C GLU A 156 -0.85 -6.14 20.11
N VAL A 157 -2.15 -6.36 20.38
CA VAL A 157 -2.60 -7.47 21.25
C VAL A 157 -2.64 -8.78 20.48
N VAL A 158 -3.19 -8.79 19.25
CA VAL A 158 -3.28 -9.99 18.41
C VAL A 158 -1.89 -10.49 17.98
N ASP A 159 -0.96 -9.60 17.62
CA ASP A 159 0.42 -9.98 17.26
C ASP A 159 1.14 -10.65 18.44
N ASN A 160 0.81 -10.31 19.70
CA ASN A 160 1.35 -11.03 20.87
C ASN A 160 0.78 -12.46 20.99
N ALA A 161 -0.51 -12.66 20.71
CA ALA A 161 -1.14 -13.97 20.66
C ALA A 161 -0.63 -14.83 19.48
N VAL A 162 -0.35 -14.20 18.33
CA VAL A 162 0.27 -14.84 17.17
C VAL A 162 1.73 -15.20 17.43
N ASP A 163 2.48 -14.42 18.22
CA ASP A 163 3.84 -14.78 18.65
C ASP A 163 3.84 -16.05 19.54
N GLU A 164 2.79 -16.31 20.33
CA GLU A 164 2.61 -17.61 21.03
C GLU A 164 2.31 -18.76 20.06
N ALA A 165 1.65 -18.49 18.93
CA ALA A 165 1.38 -19.49 17.88
C ALA A 165 2.65 -19.81 17.08
N LEU A 166 3.46 -18.79 16.75
CA LEU A 166 4.80 -18.97 16.16
C LEU A 166 5.73 -19.78 17.08
N ALA A 167 5.59 -19.63 18.40
CA ALA A 167 6.31 -20.42 19.38
C ALA A 167 5.75 -21.85 19.58
N GLY A 168 4.63 -22.20 18.93
CA GLY A 168 4.02 -23.53 18.95
C GLY A 168 3.09 -23.82 20.13
N TYR A 169 2.66 -22.79 20.88
CA TYR A 169 1.82 -22.95 22.08
C TYR A 169 0.36 -22.53 21.89
N CYS A 170 0.08 -21.58 20.99
CA CYS A 170 -1.28 -21.11 20.69
C CYS A 170 -1.79 -21.71 19.38
N THR A 171 -3.05 -22.13 19.36
CA THR A 171 -3.76 -22.66 18.18
C THR A 171 -5.07 -21.93 17.87
N ASN A 172 -5.59 -21.12 18.80
CA ASN A 172 -6.83 -20.39 18.65
C ASN A 172 -6.74 -18.98 19.26
N VAL A 173 -7.10 -17.97 18.48
CA VAL A 173 -7.21 -16.57 18.91
C VAL A 173 -8.63 -16.07 18.65
N VAL A 174 -9.30 -15.58 19.69
CA VAL A 174 -10.68 -15.09 19.62
C VAL A 174 -10.69 -13.59 19.89
N VAL A 175 -11.11 -12.81 18.89
CA VAL A 175 -11.29 -11.36 18.95
C VAL A 175 -12.78 -11.04 19.01
N ARG A 176 -13.19 -10.23 19.98
CA ARG A 176 -14.58 -9.75 20.15
C ARG A 176 -14.60 -8.24 20.22
N ILE A 177 -15.42 -7.60 19.40
CA ILE A 177 -15.79 -6.20 19.55
C ILE A 177 -17.11 -6.17 20.32
N LEU A 178 -17.07 -5.63 21.54
CA LEU A 178 -18.18 -5.69 22.50
C LEU A 178 -19.18 -4.56 22.25
N LYS A 179 -20.44 -4.76 22.68
CA LYS A 179 -21.54 -3.77 22.56
C LYS A 179 -21.22 -2.39 23.14
N ASN A 180 -20.29 -2.29 24.09
CA ASN A 180 -19.85 -1.03 24.69
C ASN A 180 -18.68 -0.34 23.97
N GLY A 181 -18.26 -0.83 22.79
CA GLY A 181 -17.14 -0.28 22.02
C GLY A 181 -15.74 -0.62 22.58
N SER A 182 -15.64 -1.63 23.44
CA SER A 182 -14.38 -2.20 23.92
C SER A 182 -14.02 -3.45 23.10
N VAL A 183 -12.74 -3.85 23.10
CA VAL A 183 -12.28 -5.06 22.42
C VAL A 183 -11.74 -6.06 23.42
N SER A 184 -12.12 -7.33 23.25
CA SER A 184 -11.52 -8.48 23.91
C SER A 184 -10.68 -9.27 22.91
N VAL A 185 -9.46 -9.64 23.28
CA VAL A 185 -8.62 -10.61 22.56
C VAL A 185 -8.27 -11.72 23.53
N SER A 186 -8.53 -12.96 23.15
CA SER A 186 -8.20 -14.14 23.95
C SER A 186 -7.37 -15.13 23.14
N ASP A 187 -6.33 -15.68 23.76
CA ASP A 187 -5.50 -16.75 23.20
C ASP A 187 -5.50 -17.99 24.11
N ASN A 188 -5.11 -19.15 23.57
CA ASN A 188 -4.89 -20.39 24.31
C ASN A 188 -3.39 -20.76 24.45
N GLY A 189 -2.50 -19.76 24.49
CA GLY A 189 -1.05 -19.94 24.63
C GLY A 189 -0.61 -20.25 26.06
N ARG A 190 0.65 -19.92 26.40
CA ARG A 190 1.24 -20.19 27.73
C ARG A 190 0.73 -19.26 28.84
N GLY A 191 0.08 -18.16 28.46
CA GLY A 191 -0.28 -17.05 29.35
C GLY A 191 0.91 -16.17 29.77
N ILE A 192 0.66 -14.87 29.96
CA ILE A 192 1.68 -13.91 30.39
C ILE A 192 2.22 -14.31 31.78
N PRO A 193 3.55 -14.30 32.03
CA PRO A 193 4.11 -14.61 33.35
C PRO A 193 3.56 -13.69 34.45
N VAL A 194 3.21 -14.29 35.59
CA VAL A 194 2.60 -13.59 36.75
C VAL A 194 3.52 -13.49 37.96
N ASP A 195 4.65 -14.21 37.94
CA ASP A 195 5.65 -14.24 39.01
C ASP A 195 6.26 -12.86 39.29
N ALA A 196 6.81 -12.69 40.49
CA ALA A 196 7.50 -11.46 40.87
C ALA A 196 8.76 -11.23 39.99
N HIS A 197 8.78 -10.12 39.26
CA HIS A 197 9.88 -9.77 38.38
C HIS A 197 11.02 -9.10 39.15
N ALA A 198 12.19 -9.74 39.12
CA ALA A 198 13.33 -9.48 40.01
C ALA A 198 13.86 -8.02 40.02
N LYS A 199 13.62 -7.22 38.98
CA LYS A 199 14.06 -5.81 38.93
C LYS A 199 13.00 -4.80 39.33
N SER A 200 11.72 -5.11 39.15
CA SER A 200 10.61 -4.17 39.44
C SER A 200 9.96 -4.43 40.80
N GLY A 201 10.16 -5.60 41.40
CA GLY A 201 9.53 -6.00 42.66
C GLY A 201 8.01 -6.22 42.57
N ARG A 202 7.47 -6.20 41.36
CA ARG A 202 6.04 -6.33 41.02
C ARG A 202 5.82 -7.61 40.22
N SER A 203 4.57 -8.00 39.95
CA SER A 203 4.30 -9.09 39.02
C SER A 203 4.88 -8.79 37.63
N ALA A 204 5.32 -9.82 36.91
CA ALA A 204 5.77 -9.67 35.54
C ALA A 204 4.65 -9.13 34.64
N LEU A 205 3.39 -9.53 34.88
CA LEU A 205 2.18 -8.99 34.26
C LEU A 205 2.07 -7.46 34.42
N GLU A 206 2.15 -6.93 35.66
CA GLU A 206 2.11 -5.48 35.88
C GLU A 206 3.30 -4.80 35.18
N THR A 207 4.48 -5.42 35.23
CA THR A 207 5.71 -4.85 34.67
C THR A 207 5.60 -4.67 33.15
N VAL A 208 5.13 -5.68 32.39
CA VAL A 208 4.96 -5.56 30.93
C VAL A 208 3.85 -4.61 30.50
N LEU A 209 2.90 -4.31 31.39
CA LEU A 209 1.79 -3.39 31.13
C LEU A 209 2.07 -1.94 31.56
N THR A 210 3.05 -1.69 32.42
CA THR A 210 3.32 -0.35 33.00
C THR A 210 4.71 0.21 32.68
N VAL A 211 5.64 -0.63 32.20
CA VAL A 211 7.02 -0.23 31.88
C VAL A 211 7.30 -0.39 30.38
N LEU A 212 7.74 0.70 29.73
CA LEU A 212 8.20 0.64 28.33
C LEU A 212 9.46 -0.23 28.22
N HIS A 213 9.56 -1.01 27.14
CA HIS A 213 10.66 -1.93 26.87
C HIS A 213 10.79 -3.06 27.91
N ALA A 214 9.68 -3.50 28.49
CA ALA A 214 9.60 -4.68 29.34
C ALA A 214 8.92 -5.84 28.59
N GLY A 215 9.59 -6.98 28.48
CA GLY A 215 9.03 -8.19 27.86
C GLY A 215 10.03 -9.32 27.68
N GLY A 216 9.54 -10.55 27.47
CA GLY A 216 10.37 -11.74 27.25
C GLY A 216 11.04 -11.82 25.86
N LYS A 217 10.81 -10.83 24.99
CA LYS A 217 11.22 -10.81 23.58
C LYS A 217 12.61 -10.21 23.32
N PHE A 218 13.32 -9.80 24.38
CA PHE A 218 14.68 -9.21 24.32
C PHE A 218 15.82 -10.18 24.70
N GLY A 219 15.53 -11.47 24.93
CA GLY A 219 16.50 -12.43 25.43
C GLY A 219 16.40 -13.78 24.72
N GLN A 220 17.50 -14.54 24.71
CA GLN A 220 17.65 -15.76 23.90
C GLN A 220 16.72 -16.94 24.26
N GLY A 221 15.87 -16.83 25.29
CA GLY A 221 15.12 -17.97 25.87
C GLY A 221 13.59 -17.89 25.85
N GLY A 222 12.96 -16.77 25.45
CA GLY A 222 11.49 -16.63 25.50
C GLY A 222 10.76 -17.05 24.22
N TYR A 223 11.33 -16.64 23.08
CA TYR A 223 10.83 -16.87 21.71
C TYR A 223 12.05 -17.05 20.80
N SER A 224 12.00 -18.01 19.87
CA SER A 224 13.03 -18.18 18.84
C SER A 224 12.88 -17.18 17.69
N VAL A 225 11.63 -16.81 17.38
CA VAL A 225 11.20 -15.87 16.34
C VAL A 225 9.98 -15.12 16.89
N SER A 226 9.91 -13.80 16.73
CA SER A 226 8.72 -13.00 17.11
C SER A 226 8.62 -11.68 16.33
N GLY A 227 7.42 -11.18 16.11
CA GLY A 227 7.20 -9.84 15.54
C GLY A 227 7.27 -8.71 16.60
N GLY A 228 7.03 -9.03 17.87
CA GLY A 228 7.03 -8.08 18.98
C GLY A 228 8.41 -7.67 19.51
N LEU A 229 9.20 -6.92 18.75
CA LEU A 229 10.62 -6.65 19.11
C LEU A 229 10.87 -5.53 20.12
N HIS A 230 9.96 -4.56 20.22
CA HIS A 230 10.24 -3.31 20.95
C HIS A 230 9.79 -3.32 22.43
N GLY A 231 9.09 -4.37 22.89
CA GLY A 231 8.60 -4.50 24.27
C GLY A 231 7.72 -3.33 24.75
N VAL A 232 7.02 -2.64 23.84
CA VAL A 232 6.15 -1.50 24.16
C VAL A 232 4.67 -1.75 23.81
N GLY A 233 4.36 -2.66 22.89
CA GLY A 233 3.01 -2.85 22.33
C GLY A 233 1.88 -2.85 23.37
N ILE A 234 1.85 -3.86 24.24
CA ILE A 234 0.76 -3.99 25.24
C ILE A 234 0.74 -2.85 26.28
N SER A 235 1.92 -2.29 26.62
CA SER A 235 2.00 -1.11 27.50
C SER A 235 1.45 0.17 26.83
N VAL A 236 1.59 0.30 25.50
CA VAL A 236 0.99 1.38 24.71
C VAL A 236 -0.52 1.21 24.63
N VAL A 237 -1.02 -0.02 24.47
CA VAL A 237 -2.47 -0.32 24.55
C VAL A 237 -3.03 0.08 25.92
N ASN A 238 -2.35 -0.27 27.02
CA ASN A 238 -2.74 0.17 28.37
C ASN A 238 -2.71 1.70 28.50
N ALA A 239 -1.63 2.36 28.04
CA ALA A 239 -1.50 3.81 28.08
C ALA A 239 -2.65 4.53 27.38
N LEU A 240 -3.08 4.02 26.21
CA LEU A 240 -4.08 4.65 25.35
C LEU A 240 -5.52 4.16 25.59
N SER A 241 -5.73 3.31 26.60
CA SER A 241 -7.05 2.84 27.02
C SER A 241 -7.58 3.61 28.23
N ALA A 242 -8.91 3.84 28.28
CA ALA A 242 -9.60 4.35 29.46
C ALA A 242 -9.59 3.29 30.58
N SER A 243 -9.85 2.04 30.22
CA SER A 243 -9.75 0.85 31.09
C SER A 243 -9.15 -0.31 30.31
N LEU A 244 -8.40 -1.17 31.01
CA LEU A 244 -7.85 -2.42 30.49
C LEU A 244 -7.83 -3.46 31.60
N THR A 245 -8.33 -4.66 31.34
CA THR A 245 -8.30 -5.80 32.26
C THR A 245 -7.59 -6.96 31.57
N VAL A 246 -6.63 -7.59 32.26
CA VAL A 246 -6.00 -8.82 31.79
C VAL A 246 -6.37 -9.96 32.71
N THR A 247 -6.78 -11.07 32.12
CA THR A 247 -7.01 -12.36 32.81
C THR A 247 -6.04 -13.37 32.23
N VAL A 248 -5.25 -14.03 33.07
CA VAL A 248 -4.27 -15.05 32.68
C VAL A 248 -4.70 -16.39 33.29
N TYR A 249 -4.72 -17.44 32.46
CA TYR A 249 -4.94 -18.81 32.90
C TYR A 249 -3.60 -19.54 32.86
N ARG A 250 -3.08 -19.93 34.03
CA ARG A 250 -1.76 -20.55 34.15
C ARG A 250 -1.64 -21.35 35.45
N ASP A 251 -0.89 -22.44 35.45
CA ASP A 251 -0.54 -23.21 36.66
C ASP A 251 -1.76 -23.62 37.53
N GLY A 252 -2.89 -23.92 36.87
CA GLY A 252 -4.16 -24.29 37.51
C GLY A 252 -4.90 -23.15 38.21
N LYS A 253 -4.49 -21.89 38.01
CA LYS A 253 -5.08 -20.68 38.61
C LYS A 253 -5.48 -19.65 37.56
N GLN A 254 -6.50 -18.87 37.90
CA GLN A 254 -6.89 -17.67 37.17
C GLN A 254 -6.28 -16.47 37.91
N TYR A 255 -5.56 -15.63 37.18
CA TYR A 255 -5.00 -14.38 37.66
C TYR A 255 -5.68 -13.22 36.95
N GLN A 256 -6.11 -12.19 37.66
CA GLN A 256 -6.74 -11.01 37.07
C GLN A 256 -6.12 -9.72 37.59
N MET A 257 -5.95 -8.74 36.70
CA MET A 257 -5.45 -7.41 37.07
C MET A 257 -6.07 -6.33 36.19
N ALA A 258 -6.51 -5.24 36.82
CA ALA A 258 -7.15 -4.10 36.17
C ALA A 258 -6.22 -2.88 36.12
N PHE A 259 -6.34 -2.14 35.02
CA PHE A 259 -5.56 -0.95 34.70
C PHE A 259 -6.46 0.15 34.14
N ALA A 260 -6.06 1.40 34.32
CA ALA A 260 -6.68 2.56 33.70
C ALA A 260 -5.61 3.55 33.26
N ARG A 261 -5.65 3.99 32.00
CA ARG A 261 -4.76 5.03 31.45
C ARG A 261 -3.27 4.79 31.68
N GLY A 262 -2.82 3.53 31.58
CA GLY A 262 -1.43 3.14 31.78
C GLY A 262 -1.00 2.91 33.23
N ARG A 263 -1.94 2.91 34.20
CA ARG A 263 -1.66 2.70 35.62
C ARG A 263 -2.44 1.49 36.15
N ALA A 264 -1.83 0.68 37.02
CA ALA A 264 -2.55 -0.35 37.74
C ALA A 264 -3.60 0.29 38.67
N VAL A 265 -4.79 -0.31 38.74
CA VAL A 265 -5.89 0.12 39.64
C VAL A 265 -6.41 -1.00 40.56
N SER A 266 -6.02 -2.25 40.33
CA SER A 266 -6.14 -3.36 41.27
C SER A 266 -4.77 -3.93 41.60
N GLU A 267 -4.69 -4.71 42.68
CA GLU A 267 -3.60 -5.69 42.85
C GLU A 267 -3.84 -6.91 41.94
N LEU A 268 -2.92 -7.88 41.96
CA LEU A 268 -3.06 -9.14 41.22
C LEU A 268 -4.00 -10.08 41.98
N GLU A 269 -5.24 -10.19 41.52
CA GLU A 269 -6.24 -11.09 42.09
C GLU A 269 -5.96 -12.53 41.64
N ILE A 270 -6.09 -13.50 42.56
CA ILE A 270 -5.79 -14.91 42.31
C ILE A 270 -7.00 -15.76 42.72
N ALA A 271 -7.56 -16.49 41.76
CA ALA A 271 -8.67 -17.41 41.95
C ALA A 271 -8.31 -18.83 41.49
N ALA A 272 -9.04 -19.82 41.99
CA ALA A 272 -9.03 -21.17 41.40
C ALA A 272 -9.62 -21.10 39.98
N LEU A 273 -9.15 -21.95 39.05
CA LEU A 273 -9.70 -21.99 37.70
C LEU A 273 -11.21 -22.31 37.74
N PRO A 274 -12.08 -21.54 37.08
CA PRO A 274 -13.49 -21.90 36.93
C PRO A 274 -13.64 -23.23 36.21
N ALA A 275 -14.64 -24.03 36.61
CA ALA A 275 -14.88 -25.36 36.03
C ALA A 275 -15.05 -25.33 34.49
N ALA A 276 -15.63 -24.25 33.95
CA ALA A 276 -15.84 -24.04 32.52
C ALA A 276 -14.54 -23.89 31.69
N VAL A 277 -13.42 -23.56 32.32
CA VAL A 277 -12.10 -23.40 31.67
C VAL A 277 -11.05 -24.36 32.23
N ALA A 278 -11.47 -25.39 32.98
CA ALA A 278 -10.58 -26.36 33.64
C ALA A 278 -9.54 -26.95 32.67
N GLY A 279 -8.26 -26.82 33.03
CA GLY A 279 -7.13 -27.31 32.22
C GLY A 279 -6.69 -26.39 31.08
N GLN A 280 -7.35 -25.25 30.86
CA GLN A 280 -6.92 -24.26 29.86
C GLN A 280 -5.75 -23.41 30.37
N THR A 281 -4.88 -23.01 29.44
CA THR A 281 -3.88 -21.95 29.60
C THR A 281 -4.12 -20.86 28.57
N GLY A 282 -3.63 -19.64 28.84
CA GLY A 282 -3.69 -18.55 27.86
C GLY A 282 -3.82 -17.18 28.51
N THR A 283 -4.20 -16.18 27.73
CA THR A 283 -4.48 -14.83 28.22
C THR A 283 -5.67 -14.21 27.49
N THR A 284 -6.49 -13.49 28.25
CA THR A 284 -7.56 -12.64 27.74
C THR A 284 -7.27 -11.19 28.13
N VAL A 285 -7.15 -10.31 27.14
CA VAL A 285 -7.01 -8.85 27.32
C VAL A 285 -8.30 -8.19 26.86
N VAL A 286 -8.95 -7.43 27.75
CA VAL A 286 -10.12 -6.61 27.43
C VAL A 286 -9.75 -5.15 27.62
N PHE A 287 -9.91 -4.31 26.59
CA PHE A 287 -9.54 -2.89 26.68
C PHE A 287 -10.59 -1.97 26.03
N SER A 288 -10.77 -0.79 26.63
CA SER A 288 -11.66 0.26 26.14
C SER A 288 -10.83 1.49 25.73
N PRO A 289 -10.80 1.89 24.44
CA PRO A 289 -9.99 3.02 23.97
C PRO A 289 -10.31 4.35 24.66
N ASP A 290 -9.29 5.15 25.01
CA ASP A 290 -9.52 6.45 25.66
C ASP A 290 -10.04 7.49 24.66
N ARG A 291 -11.35 7.73 24.67
CA ARG A 291 -12.05 8.71 23.81
C ARG A 291 -11.59 10.17 24.03
N SER A 292 -10.77 10.47 25.05
CA SER A 292 -10.09 11.77 25.16
C SER A 292 -8.88 11.91 24.24
N ILE A 293 -8.36 10.80 23.73
CA ILE A 293 -7.26 10.72 22.75
C ILE A 293 -7.83 10.49 21.35
N PHE A 294 -8.73 9.52 21.19
CA PHE A 294 -9.45 9.23 19.95
C PHE A 294 -10.71 10.11 19.86
N LYS A 295 -10.53 11.38 19.51
CA LYS A 295 -11.52 12.46 19.72
C LYS A 295 -12.64 12.55 18.68
N THR A 296 -12.46 11.99 17.50
CA THR A 296 -13.46 12.05 16.42
C THR A 296 -14.60 11.08 16.73
N LYS A 297 -15.85 11.52 16.64
CA LYS A 297 -17.02 10.67 16.93
C LYS A 297 -17.12 9.46 16.01
N ASP A 298 -16.61 9.60 14.80
CA ASP A 298 -16.66 8.62 13.71
C ASP A 298 -15.46 7.65 13.72
N VAL A 299 -14.55 7.78 14.70
CA VAL A 299 -13.45 6.83 14.90
C VAL A 299 -13.94 5.67 15.75
N ASP A 300 -14.35 4.60 15.09
CA ASP A 300 -14.68 3.32 15.73
C ASP A 300 -14.04 2.15 14.97
N PHE A 301 -14.11 0.94 15.54
CA PHE A 301 -13.51 -0.24 14.92
C PHE A 301 -14.26 -0.65 13.65
N ASP A 302 -13.64 -0.47 12.48
CA ASP A 302 -14.11 -1.09 11.24
C ASP A 302 -13.80 -2.59 11.24
N VAL A 303 -14.81 -3.40 10.94
CA VAL A 303 -14.77 -4.88 11.05
C VAL A 303 -14.09 -5.50 9.84
N ASP A 304 -14.35 -4.99 8.63
CA ASP A 304 -13.81 -5.57 7.40
C ASP A 304 -12.28 -5.36 7.32
N THR A 305 -11.76 -4.22 7.78
CA THR A 305 -10.30 -3.97 7.92
C THR A 305 -9.63 -4.95 8.89
N LEU A 306 -10.26 -5.21 10.05
CA LEU A 306 -9.75 -6.20 11.02
C LEU A 306 -9.82 -7.62 10.45
N ALA A 307 -10.93 -7.96 9.79
CA ALA A 307 -11.13 -9.25 9.13
C ALA A 307 -10.08 -9.53 8.05
N ASP A 308 -9.80 -8.54 7.19
CA ASP A 308 -8.74 -8.62 6.16
C ASP A 308 -7.37 -8.88 6.80
N ARG A 309 -7.02 -8.22 7.92
CA ARG A 309 -5.75 -8.44 8.63
C ARG A 309 -5.70 -9.82 9.29
N PHE A 310 -6.79 -10.31 9.86
CA PHE A 310 -6.84 -11.62 10.51
C PHE A 310 -6.84 -12.78 9.49
N GLU A 311 -7.47 -12.62 8.33
CA GLU A 311 -7.37 -13.58 7.22
C GLU A 311 -5.91 -13.71 6.74
N GLN A 312 -5.18 -12.59 6.63
CA GLN A 312 -3.74 -12.60 6.32
C GLN A 312 -2.91 -13.31 7.40
N LEU A 313 -3.20 -13.09 8.69
CA LEU A 313 -2.48 -13.74 9.79
C LEU A 313 -2.74 -15.25 9.83
N ALA A 314 -3.97 -15.70 9.56
CA ALA A 314 -4.29 -17.13 9.45
C ALA A 314 -3.62 -17.78 8.22
N PHE A 315 -3.44 -17.06 7.11
CA PHE A 315 -2.63 -17.54 5.98
C PHE A 315 -1.13 -17.65 6.27
N LEU A 316 -0.59 -16.78 7.13
CA LEU A 316 0.83 -16.81 7.53
C LEU A 316 1.13 -17.89 8.57
N ASN A 317 0.13 -18.28 9.37
CA ASN A 317 0.27 -19.24 10.47
C ASN A 317 -0.62 -20.45 10.22
N ARG A 318 -0.05 -21.50 9.61
CA ARG A 318 -0.78 -22.74 9.30
C ARG A 318 -1.44 -23.33 10.55
N ALA A 319 -2.69 -23.75 10.39
CA ALA A 319 -3.52 -24.30 11.46
C ALA A 319 -3.74 -23.37 12.68
N LEU A 320 -3.39 -22.08 12.60
CA LEU A 320 -3.88 -21.09 13.54
C LEU A 320 -5.31 -20.72 13.18
N ARG A 321 -6.23 -20.96 14.12
CA ARG A 321 -7.61 -20.47 14.04
C ARG A 321 -7.68 -19.05 14.60
N ILE A 322 -8.24 -18.12 13.84
CA ILE A 322 -8.58 -16.79 14.33
C ILE A 322 -10.09 -16.59 14.17
N GLU A 323 -10.76 -16.14 15.22
CA GLU A 323 -12.18 -15.80 15.19
C GLU A 323 -12.36 -14.30 15.42
N LEU A 324 -13.25 -13.67 14.66
CA LEU A 324 -13.67 -12.29 14.84
C LEU A 324 -15.19 -12.26 15.03
N HIS A 325 -15.62 -11.80 16.21
CA HIS A 325 -17.01 -11.58 16.57
C HIS A 325 -17.25 -10.07 16.75
N ASP A 326 -18.30 -9.51 16.16
CA ASP A 326 -18.75 -8.15 16.46
C ASP A 326 -20.17 -8.17 17.03
N GLU A 327 -20.25 -7.86 18.32
CA GLU A 327 -21.48 -7.90 19.11
C GLU A 327 -22.28 -6.59 18.99
N ARG A 328 -21.72 -5.55 18.35
CA ARG A 328 -22.42 -4.30 18.01
C ARG A 328 -23.39 -4.48 16.84
N ILE A 329 -23.13 -5.44 15.95
CA ILE A 329 -23.82 -5.60 14.66
C ILE A 329 -24.57 -6.95 14.62
N GLY A 330 -25.85 -6.90 14.25
CA GLY A 330 -26.63 -8.10 13.93
C GLY A 330 -26.16 -8.75 12.63
N ASN A 331 -25.94 -10.06 12.61
CA ASN A 331 -25.38 -10.80 11.48
C ASN A 331 -26.23 -10.62 10.19
N PRO A 332 -25.73 -9.91 9.17
CA PRO A 332 -26.47 -9.67 7.93
C PRO A 332 -26.47 -10.87 6.98
N ASN A 333 -25.65 -11.90 7.25
CA ASN A 333 -25.51 -13.12 6.45
C ASN A 333 -26.10 -14.37 7.14
N ALA A 334 -26.97 -14.20 8.14
CA ALA A 334 -27.77 -15.29 8.66
C ALA A 334 -28.75 -15.75 7.55
N LEU A 335 -28.36 -16.78 6.80
CA LEU A 335 -29.30 -17.52 5.95
C LEU A 335 -30.44 -18.01 6.86
N PRO A 336 -31.71 -17.91 6.45
CA PRO A 336 -32.78 -18.56 7.18
C PRO A 336 -32.47 -20.06 7.21
N GLU A 337 -32.45 -20.65 8.41
CA GLU A 337 -32.32 -22.10 8.56
C GLU A 337 -33.51 -22.75 7.83
N THR A 338 -33.22 -23.38 6.70
CA THR A 338 -34.21 -24.17 5.97
C THR A 338 -34.41 -25.48 6.71
N ASP A 339 -35.49 -25.56 7.49
CA ASP A 339 -36.15 -26.75 8.02
C ASP A 339 -35.35 -28.06 7.94
N ALA A 340 -34.38 -28.20 8.85
CA ALA A 340 -33.72 -29.48 9.09
C ALA A 340 -34.44 -30.20 10.23
N GLU A 341 -35.27 -31.20 9.88
CA GLU A 341 -35.91 -32.10 10.85
C GLU A 341 -34.85 -32.97 11.57
N SER A 342 -34.26 -32.43 12.65
CA SER A 342 -33.54 -33.23 13.64
C SER A 342 -33.68 -32.59 15.02
N GLY A 343 -34.55 -33.16 15.85
CA GLY A 343 -34.86 -32.58 17.16
C GLY A 343 -33.73 -32.73 18.18
N SER A 344 -33.29 -31.60 18.72
CA SER A 344 -32.77 -31.49 20.08
C SER A 344 -33.39 -30.25 20.71
N GLN A 345 -34.24 -30.45 21.71
CA GLN A 345 -34.84 -29.37 22.49
C GLN A 345 -33.79 -28.81 23.45
N ASP A 346 -33.44 -27.54 23.29
CA ASP A 346 -32.88 -26.71 24.37
C ASP A 346 -33.58 -25.34 24.35
N ALA A 347 -33.69 -24.72 25.53
CA ALA A 347 -34.81 -23.85 25.88
C ALA A 347 -34.89 -22.51 25.12
N ASN A 348 -36.12 -22.09 24.83
CA ASN A 348 -36.43 -20.68 24.57
C ASN A 348 -36.52 -19.94 25.91
N ASP A 349 -35.50 -19.15 26.25
CA ASP A 349 -35.65 -18.11 27.27
C ASP A 349 -36.46 -16.95 26.68
N VAL A 350 -37.64 -16.70 27.25
CA VAL A 350 -38.58 -15.65 26.82
C VAL A 350 -38.78 -14.68 27.98
N ASP A 351 -38.42 -13.41 27.78
CA ASP A 351 -38.70 -12.35 28.74
C ASP A 351 -40.20 -12.01 28.80
N SER A 352 -40.65 -11.39 29.88
CA SER A 352 -42.08 -11.22 30.22
C SER A 352 -42.96 -10.48 29.19
N ASP A 353 -42.34 -9.78 28.23
CA ASP A 353 -43.03 -8.99 27.20
C ASP A 353 -43.09 -9.68 25.82
N GLY A 354 -42.55 -10.90 25.68
CA GLY A 354 -42.80 -11.76 24.51
C GLY A 354 -42.05 -11.43 23.22
N GLU A 355 -41.00 -10.60 23.26
CA GLU A 355 -40.10 -10.40 22.13
C GLU A 355 -39.03 -11.51 22.03
N VAL A 356 -38.78 -11.98 20.80
CA VAL A 356 -37.77 -12.99 20.50
C VAL A 356 -36.39 -12.33 20.37
N LEU A 357 -35.52 -12.53 21.35
CA LEU A 357 -34.13 -12.02 21.39
C LEU A 357 -33.20 -12.66 20.35
N ARG A 358 -33.43 -12.43 19.05
CA ARG A 358 -32.51 -12.83 17.95
C ARG A 358 -31.40 -11.79 17.72
N SER A 359 -30.58 -11.54 18.73
CA SER A 359 -29.32 -10.76 18.60
C SER A 359 -28.22 -11.62 17.98
N ALA A 360 -28.39 -12.08 16.74
CA ALA A 360 -27.37 -12.87 16.03
C ALA A 360 -26.08 -12.04 15.87
N VAL A 361 -24.97 -12.47 16.48
CA VAL A 361 -23.68 -11.76 16.45
C VAL A 361 -23.00 -11.94 15.08
N TYR A 362 -22.43 -10.88 14.49
CA TYR A 362 -21.58 -11.03 13.30
C TYR A 362 -20.35 -11.86 13.68
N SER A 363 -20.07 -12.93 12.93
CA SER A 363 -18.94 -13.81 13.21
C SER A 363 -18.24 -14.24 11.92
N ARG A 364 -16.91 -14.18 11.91
CA ARG A 364 -16.03 -14.77 10.88
C ARG A 364 -14.95 -15.62 11.54
N VAL A 365 -14.66 -16.76 10.93
CA VAL A 365 -13.59 -17.68 11.33
C VAL A 365 -12.59 -17.77 10.18
N PHE A 366 -11.31 -17.63 10.49
CA PHE A 366 -10.18 -17.72 9.57
C PHE A 366 -9.34 -18.93 9.98
N TYR A 367 -9.11 -19.85 9.06
CA TYR A 367 -8.34 -21.07 9.28
C TYR A 367 -7.85 -21.60 7.93
N HIS A 368 -6.52 -21.66 7.74
CA HIS A 368 -5.91 -22.01 6.47
C HIS A 368 -4.74 -22.98 6.67
N GLU A 369 -4.90 -24.22 6.25
CA GLU A 369 -3.85 -25.25 6.32
C GLU A 369 -2.84 -25.12 5.17
N GLY A 370 -3.28 -24.61 4.01
CA GLY A 370 -2.44 -24.44 2.83
C GLY A 370 -1.43 -23.29 2.94
N GLY A 371 -1.51 -22.46 3.98
CA GLY A 371 -0.59 -21.36 4.25
C GLY A 371 -0.40 -20.42 3.05
N LEU A 372 0.86 -20.09 2.72
CA LEU A 372 1.17 -19.21 1.59
C LEU A 372 0.69 -19.71 0.22
N ARG A 373 0.54 -21.04 0.03
CA ARG A 373 -0.02 -21.58 -1.23
C ARG A 373 -1.45 -21.13 -1.41
N GLU A 374 -2.25 -21.27 -0.36
CA GLU A 374 -3.65 -20.87 -0.33
C GLU A 374 -3.79 -19.35 -0.39
N TYR A 375 -2.88 -18.62 0.26
CA TYR A 375 -2.88 -17.16 0.23
C TYR A 375 -2.59 -16.60 -1.17
N VAL A 376 -1.61 -17.14 -1.91
CA VAL A 376 -1.38 -16.75 -3.32
C VAL A 376 -2.59 -17.11 -4.18
N LEU A 377 -3.24 -18.25 -3.95
CA LEU A 377 -4.49 -18.59 -4.63
C LEU A 377 -5.62 -17.59 -4.30
N HIS A 378 -5.74 -17.15 -3.04
CA HIS A 378 -6.66 -16.09 -2.63
C HIS A 378 -6.37 -14.79 -3.40
N LEU A 379 -5.13 -14.29 -3.39
CA LEU A 379 -4.73 -13.08 -4.12
C LEU A 379 -4.88 -13.19 -5.64
N CYS A 380 -4.94 -14.41 -6.17
CA CYS A 380 -5.23 -14.72 -7.57
C CYS A 380 -6.70 -15.04 -7.86
N LYS A 381 -7.64 -14.87 -6.91
CA LYS A 381 -9.07 -15.13 -7.15
C LYS A 381 -9.60 -14.32 -8.33
N GLY A 382 -10.18 -15.03 -9.30
CA GLY A 382 -10.72 -14.47 -10.54
C GLY A 382 -9.68 -13.97 -11.56
N LYS A 383 -8.37 -14.25 -11.36
CA LYS A 383 -7.34 -14.01 -12.39
C LYS A 383 -7.11 -15.29 -13.20
N GLN A 384 -6.76 -15.17 -14.48
CA GLN A 384 -6.45 -16.33 -15.32
C GLN A 384 -5.04 -16.87 -15.03
N PRO A 385 -4.89 -18.09 -14.49
CA PRO A 385 -3.58 -18.61 -14.15
C PRO A 385 -2.78 -19.03 -15.39
N LEU A 386 -1.49 -18.70 -15.42
CA LEU A 386 -0.55 -19.13 -16.47
C LEU A 386 -0.14 -20.60 -16.29
N HIS A 387 -0.17 -21.09 -15.06
CA HIS A 387 0.10 -22.48 -14.66
C HIS A 387 -0.85 -22.84 -13.49
N PRO A 388 -1.30 -24.11 -13.38
CA PRO A 388 -2.39 -24.48 -12.48
C PRO A 388 -2.03 -24.21 -11.01
N ASP A 389 -0.96 -24.83 -10.52
CA ASP A 389 -0.54 -24.78 -9.12
C ASP A 389 0.45 -23.64 -8.85
N PRO A 390 0.40 -22.97 -7.69
CA PRO A 390 1.45 -22.05 -7.25
C PRO A 390 2.79 -22.77 -7.08
N ILE A 391 3.87 -22.12 -7.51
CA ILE A 391 5.23 -22.55 -7.13
C ILE A 391 5.40 -22.23 -5.65
N TYR A 392 5.87 -23.20 -4.86
CA TYR A 392 6.04 -23.03 -3.43
C TYR A 392 7.24 -23.83 -2.93
N PHE A 393 7.99 -23.23 -2.00
CA PHE A 393 9.03 -23.90 -1.21
C PHE A 393 9.23 -23.18 0.14
N ALA A 394 9.68 -23.95 1.13
CA ALA A 394 10.25 -23.43 2.37
C ALA A 394 11.65 -24.00 2.53
N LEU A 395 12.63 -23.14 2.76
CA LEU A 395 14.04 -23.50 2.92
C LEU A 395 14.66 -22.65 4.01
N GLU A 396 15.45 -23.26 4.90
CA GLU A 396 16.31 -22.52 5.82
C GLU A 396 17.67 -22.27 5.17
N LYS A 397 18.14 -21.02 5.20
CA LYS A 397 19.49 -20.64 4.76
C LYS A 397 20.07 -19.65 5.76
N ASP A 398 21.27 -19.94 6.25
CA ASP A 398 22.04 -19.04 7.13
C ASP A 398 21.30 -18.64 8.43
N GLY A 399 20.44 -19.53 8.96
CA GLY A 399 19.62 -19.26 10.17
C GLY A 399 18.38 -18.41 9.92
N VAL A 400 18.01 -18.18 8.66
CA VAL A 400 16.76 -17.54 8.23
C VAL A 400 15.87 -18.59 7.56
N GLU A 401 14.67 -18.81 8.09
CA GLU A 401 13.65 -19.58 7.36
C GLU A 401 13.06 -18.69 6.27
N VAL A 402 13.05 -19.17 5.02
CA VAL A 402 12.47 -18.47 3.86
C VAL A 402 11.33 -19.32 3.31
N GLU A 403 10.10 -18.84 3.44
CA GLU A 403 8.90 -19.44 2.86
C GLU A 403 8.42 -18.57 1.68
N LEU A 404 8.26 -19.19 0.51
CA LEU A 404 7.93 -18.51 -0.73
C LEU A 404 6.74 -19.16 -1.43
N ALA A 405 5.82 -18.34 -1.93
CA ALA A 405 4.77 -18.76 -2.85
C ALA A 405 4.69 -17.80 -4.05
N LEU A 406 4.61 -18.33 -5.27
CA LEU A 406 4.59 -17.57 -6.52
C LEU A 406 3.54 -18.12 -7.48
N ARG A 407 2.87 -17.24 -8.22
CA ARG A 407 2.01 -17.62 -9.34
C ARG A 407 2.01 -16.53 -10.40
N TRP A 408 2.13 -16.92 -11.67
CA TRP A 408 1.90 -16.01 -12.79
C TRP A 408 0.46 -16.14 -13.28
N SER A 409 -0.15 -15.00 -13.63
CA SER A 409 -1.46 -14.93 -14.28
C SER A 409 -1.29 -14.35 -15.70
N SER A 410 -1.99 -14.88 -16.70
CA SER A 410 -1.85 -14.48 -18.11
C SER A 410 -2.41 -13.09 -18.39
N ASP A 411 -3.51 -12.74 -17.71
CA ASP A 411 -4.27 -11.49 -17.81
C ASP A 411 -3.66 -10.28 -17.07
N MET A 412 -2.72 -10.52 -16.15
CA MET A 412 -2.02 -9.45 -15.43
C MET A 412 -0.79 -8.91 -16.17
N PHE A 413 -0.62 -7.59 -16.18
CA PHE A 413 0.58 -6.92 -16.72
C PHE A 413 1.53 -6.34 -15.66
N THR A 414 1.10 -6.24 -14.41
CA THR A 414 1.88 -5.72 -13.26
C THR A 414 2.39 -6.85 -12.37
N GLU A 415 3.37 -6.54 -11.50
CA GLU A 415 3.77 -7.42 -10.39
C GLU A 415 2.99 -7.05 -9.12
N SER A 416 2.69 -8.05 -8.28
CA SER A 416 2.17 -7.87 -6.92
C SER A 416 3.02 -8.75 -5.99
N VAL A 417 3.89 -8.14 -5.21
CA VAL A 417 4.85 -8.83 -4.33
C VAL A 417 4.61 -8.39 -2.89
N LEU A 418 4.22 -9.32 -2.02
CA LEU A 418 4.05 -9.08 -0.60
C LEU A 418 5.26 -9.61 0.18
N GLY A 419 5.88 -8.73 0.97
CA GLY A 419 6.92 -9.08 1.93
C GLY A 419 6.35 -9.21 3.33
N PHE A 420 6.80 -10.25 4.05
CA PHE A 420 6.54 -10.45 5.47
C PHE A 420 7.84 -10.83 6.18
N ALA A 421 8.02 -10.31 7.39
CA ALA A 421 9.09 -10.68 8.30
C ALA A 421 8.49 -10.93 9.68
N ASN A 422 8.58 -12.16 10.20
CA ASN A 422 7.96 -12.57 11.46
C ASN A 422 6.46 -12.16 11.54
N ASN A 423 5.68 -12.51 10.51
CA ASN A 423 4.25 -12.15 10.33
C ASN A 423 3.90 -10.65 10.21
N ILE A 424 4.88 -9.76 10.35
CA ILE A 424 4.71 -8.33 10.08
C ILE A 424 4.80 -8.09 8.58
N ARG A 425 3.84 -7.33 8.04
CA ARG A 425 3.82 -6.94 6.63
C ARG A 425 4.79 -5.79 6.38
N THR A 426 5.78 -6.02 5.51
CA THR A 426 6.77 -5.00 5.12
C THR A 426 6.29 -4.25 3.88
N SER A 427 5.41 -3.27 4.07
CA SER A 427 4.81 -2.48 2.99
C SER A 427 5.83 -1.72 2.11
N GLY A 428 6.97 -1.33 2.68
CA GLY A 428 8.12 -0.75 1.98
C GLY A 428 9.13 -1.76 1.43
N GLY A 429 8.89 -3.07 1.60
CA GLY A 429 9.79 -4.15 1.17
C GLY A 429 11.03 -4.28 2.05
N GLY A 430 12.22 -4.28 1.44
CA GLY A 430 13.52 -4.45 2.12
C GLY A 430 14.27 -5.71 1.69
N SER A 431 15.30 -6.09 2.45
CA SER A 431 16.32 -7.09 2.07
C SER A 431 15.78 -8.39 1.47
N HIS A 432 14.75 -8.98 2.09
CA HIS A 432 14.03 -10.16 1.58
C HIS A 432 13.37 -9.97 0.20
N VAL A 433 12.61 -8.89 0.01
CA VAL A 433 11.92 -8.60 -1.27
C VAL A 433 12.93 -8.31 -2.39
N ASP A 434 14.00 -7.58 -2.09
CA ASP A 434 15.06 -7.31 -3.06
C ASP A 434 15.80 -8.60 -3.46
N GLY A 435 16.09 -9.47 -2.49
CA GLY A 435 16.71 -10.78 -2.72
C GLY A 435 15.86 -11.65 -3.64
N LEU A 436 14.55 -11.73 -3.40
CA LEU A 436 13.60 -12.41 -4.29
C LEU A 436 13.67 -11.85 -5.71
N LYS A 437 13.53 -10.52 -5.90
CA LYS A 437 13.50 -9.90 -7.23
C LYS A 437 14.80 -10.12 -8.01
N MET A 438 15.95 -10.08 -7.33
CA MET A 438 17.27 -10.34 -7.92
C MET A 438 17.47 -11.81 -8.30
N ALA A 439 17.17 -12.75 -7.40
CA ALA A 439 17.34 -14.18 -7.65
C ALA A 439 16.37 -14.73 -8.69
N LEU A 440 15.10 -14.32 -8.67
CA LEU A 440 14.09 -14.72 -9.67
C LEU A 440 14.55 -14.36 -11.09
N THR A 441 14.97 -13.11 -11.30
CA THR A 441 15.45 -12.63 -12.60
C THR A 441 16.65 -13.44 -13.11
N ARG A 442 17.60 -13.75 -12.22
CA ARG A 442 18.80 -14.53 -12.54
C ARG A 442 18.45 -15.99 -12.86
N THR A 443 17.58 -16.59 -12.06
CA THR A 443 17.25 -18.03 -12.15
C THR A 443 16.42 -18.35 -13.38
N VAL A 444 15.40 -17.54 -13.70
CA VAL A 444 14.59 -17.72 -14.94
C VAL A 444 15.47 -17.60 -16.19
N ASN A 445 16.35 -16.60 -16.27
CA ASN A 445 17.27 -16.46 -17.42
C ASN A 445 18.26 -17.63 -17.52
N THR A 446 18.80 -18.11 -16.40
CA THR A 446 19.74 -19.26 -16.38
C THR A 446 19.03 -20.57 -16.76
N ALA A 447 17.86 -20.84 -16.20
CA ALA A 447 17.06 -22.01 -16.52
C ALA A 447 16.61 -22.00 -17.99
N ALA A 448 16.12 -20.86 -18.50
CA ALA A 448 15.74 -20.73 -19.91
C ALA A 448 16.91 -21.04 -20.87
N LYS A 449 18.16 -20.71 -20.50
CA LYS A 449 19.36 -21.11 -21.25
C LYS A 449 19.64 -22.61 -21.14
N LYS A 450 19.61 -23.17 -19.92
CA LYS A 450 19.80 -24.62 -19.66
C LYS A 450 18.82 -25.48 -20.49
N PHE A 451 17.57 -25.04 -20.62
CA PHE A 451 16.51 -25.71 -21.38
C PHE A 451 16.36 -25.24 -22.84
N GLY A 452 17.35 -24.53 -23.40
CA GLY A 452 17.39 -24.18 -24.83
C GLY A 452 16.28 -23.24 -25.31
N ARG A 453 15.65 -22.46 -24.42
CA ARG A 453 14.58 -21.50 -24.74
C ARG A 453 15.08 -20.14 -25.21
N VAL A 454 16.33 -19.79 -24.90
CA VAL A 454 16.99 -18.58 -25.42
C VAL A 454 17.68 -18.93 -26.73
N LYS A 455 17.35 -18.23 -27.83
CA LYS A 455 18.04 -18.43 -29.12
C LYS A 455 19.40 -17.72 -29.11
N ASP A 456 20.36 -18.21 -29.89
CA ASP A 456 21.68 -17.59 -30.01
C ASP A 456 21.59 -16.11 -30.41
N GLY A 457 22.38 -15.27 -29.75
CA GLY A 457 22.40 -13.82 -29.93
C GLY A 457 21.23 -13.06 -29.29
N GLN A 458 20.23 -13.72 -28.69
CA GLN A 458 19.16 -13.00 -27.97
C GLN A 458 19.66 -12.42 -26.64
N PRO A 459 19.26 -11.18 -26.27
CA PRO A 459 19.56 -10.62 -24.97
C PRO A 459 18.79 -11.34 -23.85
N ASN A 460 19.38 -11.33 -22.64
CA ASN A 460 18.68 -11.71 -21.41
C ASN A 460 17.46 -10.81 -21.18
N LEU A 461 16.43 -11.36 -20.53
CA LEU A 461 15.26 -10.57 -20.12
C LEU A 461 15.57 -9.78 -18.85
N GLY A 462 15.18 -8.49 -18.85
CA GLY A 462 15.15 -7.66 -17.65
C GLY A 462 14.15 -8.19 -16.62
N GLY A 463 14.40 -7.90 -15.34
CA GLY A 463 13.58 -8.42 -14.24
C GLY A 463 12.15 -7.87 -14.24
N GLU A 464 11.98 -6.65 -14.74
CA GLU A 464 10.70 -6.01 -15.03
C GLU A 464 9.82 -6.85 -15.96
N PHE A 465 10.41 -7.59 -16.92
CA PHE A 465 9.68 -8.46 -17.84
C PHE A 465 9.39 -9.84 -17.24
N VAL A 466 10.35 -10.40 -16.48
CA VAL A 466 10.18 -11.70 -15.79
C VAL A 466 9.03 -11.66 -14.78
N ARG A 467 8.76 -10.50 -14.18
CA ARG A 467 7.75 -10.32 -13.14
C ARG A 467 6.37 -9.83 -13.66
N VAL A 468 6.18 -9.75 -14.97
CA VAL A 468 4.90 -9.36 -15.60
C VAL A 468 3.79 -10.36 -15.25
N GLY A 469 2.83 -9.92 -14.44
CA GLY A 469 1.73 -10.73 -13.95
C GLY A 469 2.11 -11.74 -12.87
N LEU A 470 3.24 -11.53 -12.19
CA LEU A 470 3.61 -12.26 -10.99
C LEU A 470 2.76 -11.80 -9.79
N THR A 471 2.12 -12.74 -9.11
CA THR A 471 1.67 -12.57 -7.72
C THR A 471 2.58 -13.41 -6.83
N ALA A 472 3.24 -12.79 -5.86
CA ALA A 472 4.29 -13.40 -5.04
C ALA A 472 4.14 -13.04 -3.56
N ILE A 473 4.46 -13.98 -2.69
CA ILE A 473 4.59 -13.78 -1.25
C ILE A 473 5.95 -14.32 -0.80
N VAL A 474 6.70 -13.49 -0.08
CA VAL A 474 7.93 -13.88 0.62
C VAL A 474 7.76 -13.63 2.10
N SER A 475 7.72 -14.71 2.88
CA SER A 475 7.74 -14.66 4.34
C SER A 475 9.10 -15.12 4.83
N VAL A 476 9.74 -14.32 5.68
CA VAL A 476 11.00 -14.69 6.33
C VAL A 476 10.81 -14.76 7.84
N LYS A 477 11.42 -15.77 8.47
CA LYS A 477 11.58 -15.82 9.92
C LYS A 477 13.02 -15.50 10.28
N VAL A 478 13.19 -14.43 11.03
CA VAL A 478 14.50 -13.85 11.41
C VAL A 478 14.53 -13.74 12.93
N ARG A 479 15.63 -14.21 13.54
CA ARG A 479 15.79 -14.22 15.00
C ARG A 479 15.85 -12.82 15.60
N GLU A 480 16.61 -11.93 14.96
CA GLU A 480 16.83 -10.54 15.37
C GLU A 480 16.53 -9.61 14.18
N PRO A 481 15.25 -9.33 13.87
CA PRO A 481 14.89 -8.46 12.76
C PRO A 481 15.18 -6.99 13.09
N GLU A 482 15.75 -6.27 12.14
CA GLU A 482 15.96 -4.83 12.18
C GLU A 482 15.03 -4.17 11.16
N PHE A 483 14.22 -3.20 11.60
CA PHE A 483 13.30 -2.47 10.73
C PHE A 483 13.68 -0.99 10.60
N GLU A 484 13.44 -0.41 9.43
CA GLU A 484 13.54 1.03 9.20
C GLU A 484 12.36 1.77 9.86
N GLY A 485 12.54 2.16 11.12
CA GLY A 485 11.58 2.96 11.88
C GLY A 485 10.47 2.16 12.58
N GLN A 486 9.71 2.86 13.42
CA GLN A 486 8.73 2.24 14.35
C GLN A 486 7.57 1.53 13.65
N THR A 487 7.17 1.97 12.45
CA THR A 487 6.07 1.36 11.68
C THR A 487 6.42 0.00 11.07
N LYS A 488 7.65 -0.49 11.26
CA LYS A 488 8.16 -1.79 10.78
C LYS A 488 7.97 -2.01 9.27
N SER A 489 7.92 -0.93 8.50
CA SER A 489 7.50 -0.96 7.09
C SER A 489 8.52 -1.62 6.15
N LYS A 490 9.81 -1.61 6.51
CA LYS A 490 10.90 -2.11 5.66
C LYS A 490 11.96 -2.84 6.47
N LEU A 491 12.35 -4.03 6.02
CA LEU A 491 13.35 -4.88 6.68
C LEU A 491 14.78 -4.48 6.27
N GLY A 492 15.62 -4.18 7.27
CA GLY A 492 16.99 -3.67 7.10
C GLY A 492 18.12 -4.71 7.17
N ASN A 493 17.87 -5.90 7.73
CA ASN A 493 18.87 -6.96 7.90
C ASN A 493 19.67 -7.27 6.61
N PRO A 494 20.99 -6.98 6.52
CA PRO A 494 21.77 -7.20 5.31
C PRO A 494 21.98 -8.69 4.97
N GLU A 495 21.97 -9.57 5.96
CA GLU A 495 22.17 -11.03 5.86
C GLU A 495 20.94 -11.78 5.32
N VAL A 496 19.73 -11.21 5.48
CA VAL A 496 18.49 -11.82 4.96
C VAL A 496 18.45 -11.83 3.44
N ARG A 497 19.00 -10.79 2.77
CA ARG A 497 19.03 -10.73 1.30
C ARG A 497 19.74 -11.93 0.66
N PRO A 498 21.02 -12.24 0.99
CA PRO A 498 21.71 -13.39 0.39
C PRO A 498 21.11 -14.75 0.80
N ALA A 499 20.49 -14.87 1.98
CA ALA A 499 19.75 -16.07 2.38
C ALA A 499 18.52 -16.30 1.46
N VAL A 500 17.71 -15.26 1.25
CA VAL A 500 16.57 -15.31 0.32
C VAL A 500 17.01 -15.49 -1.13
N GLU A 501 18.13 -14.87 -1.57
CA GLU A 501 18.68 -15.12 -2.92
C GLU A 501 19.03 -16.60 -3.13
N ARG A 502 19.69 -17.24 -2.15
CA ARG A 502 20.04 -18.67 -2.20
C ARG A 502 18.79 -19.56 -2.21
N ALA A 503 17.89 -19.37 -1.26
CA ALA A 503 16.64 -20.14 -1.16
C ALA A 503 15.79 -20.02 -2.43
N THR A 504 15.67 -18.80 -2.97
CA THR A 504 14.91 -18.56 -4.21
C THR A 504 15.56 -19.23 -5.42
N ALA A 505 16.88 -19.16 -5.56
CA ALA A 505 17.58 -19.77 -6.68
C ALA A 505 17.50 -21.31 -6.66
N GLU A 506 17.64 -21.92 -5.47
CA GLU A 506 17.53 -23.36 -5.24
C GLU A 506 16.10 -23.86 -5.54
N GLY A 507 15.09 -23.34 -4.82
CA GLY A 507 13.71 -23.79 -4.95
C GLY A 507 13.10 -23.55 -6.34
N LEU A 508 13.53 -22.50 -7.06
CA LEU A 508 13.12 -22.29 -8.46
C LEU A 508 13.87 -23.20 -9.44
N ALA A 509 15.16 -23.46 -9.23
CA ALA A 509 15.90 -24.37 -10.11
C ALA A 509 15.30 -25.79 -10.05
N ASP A 510 15.06 -26.31 -8.84
CA ASP A 510 14.45 -27.61 -8.61
C ASP A 510 13.04 -27.68 -9.22
N HIS A 511 12.22 -26.64 -9.03
CA HIS A 511 10.87 -26.61 -9.58
C HIS A 511 10.87 -26.55 -11.11
N PHE A 512 11.76 -25.77 -11.74
CA PHE A 512 11.85 -25.70 -13.21
C PHE A 512 12.46 -26.97 -13.83
N GLU A 513 13.25 -27.73 -13.08
CA GLU A 513 13.76 -29.04 -13.49
C GLU A 513 12.66 -30.10 -13.50
N LEU A 514 11.80 -30.10 -12.48
CA LEU A 514 10.63 -30.98 -12.38
C LEU A 514 9.50 -30.58 -13.35
N TYR A 515 9.31 -29.27 -13.60
CA TYR A 515 8.21 -28.73 -14.40
C TYR A 515 8.68 -27.79 -15.53
N PRO A 516 9.41 -28.26 -16.57
CA PRO A 516 9.91 -27.41 -17.65
C PRO A 516 8.82 -26.66 -18.44
N ALA A 517 7.58 -27.17 -18.44
CA ALA A 517 6.43 -26.52 -19.05
C ALA A 517 6.02 -25.22 -18.33
N VAL A 518 6.23 -25.12 -17.01
CA VAL A 518 5.96 -23.91 -16.22
C VAL A 518 7.00 -22.83 -16.53
N LEU A 519 8.29 -23.21 -16.57
CA LEU A 519 9.37 -22.33 -17.03
C LEU A 519 9.10 -21.79 -18.44
N ALA A 520 8.67 -22.66 -19.35
CA ALA A 520 8.32 -22.29 -20.72
C ALA A 520 7.25 -21.20 -20.75
N ALA A 521 6.10 -21.42 -20.09
CA ALA A 521 5.00 -20.45 -20.09
C ALA A 521 5.41 -19.10 -19.49
N ILE A 522 6.16 -19.11 -18.38
CA ILE A 522 6.68 -17.88 -17.74
C ILE A 522 7.66 -17.14 -18.66
N TYR A 523 8.61 -17.85 -19.26
CA TYR A 523 9.61 -17.25 -20.15
C TYR A 523 8.98 -16.72 -21.44
N ASP A 524 8.07 -17.48 -22.06
CA ASP A 524 7.40 -17.09 -23.31
C ASP A 524 6.51 -15.83 -23.07
N LYS A 525 5.84 -15.73 -21.91
CA LYS A 525 5.11 -14.50 -21.51
C LYS A 525 6.05 -13.32 -21.26
N ALA A 526 7.11 -13.51 -20.48
CA ALA A 526 8.10 -12.47 -20.22
C ALA A 526 8.78 -11.99 -21.53
N ARG A 527 8.95 -12.91 -22.49
CA ARG A 527 9.48 -12.60 -23.81
C ARG A 527 8.54 -11.75 -24.65
N ALA A 528 7.24 -12.08 -24.67
CA ALA A 528 6.23 -11.29 -25.36
C ALA A 528 6.21 -9.83 -24.83
N ALA A 529 6.24 -9.65 -23.51
CA ALA A 529 6.29 -8.32 -22.88
C ALA A 529 7.58 -7.55 -23.23
N PHE A 530 8.72 -8.22 -23.30
CA PHE A 530 9.99 -7.60 -23.73
C PHE A 530 9.96 -7.18 -25.21
N ASP A 531 9.50 -8.06 -26.10
CA ASP A 531 9.43 -7.79 -27.53
C ASP A 531 8.39 -6.69 -27.84
N GLU A 532 7.27 -6.62 -27.09
CA GLU A 532 6.30 -5.51 -27.13
C GLU A 532 6.94 -4.19 -26.67
N ALA A 533 7.67 -4.18 -25.54
CA ALA A 533 8.34 -2.99 -25.06
C ALA A 533 9.45 -2.50 -26.01
N GLN A 534 10.18 -3.41 -26.67
CA GLN A 534 11.14 -3.10 -27.73
C GLN A 534 10.45 -2.47 -28.95
N ALA A 535 9.31 -3.02 -29.38
CA ALA A 535 8.53 -2.47 -30.49
C ALA A 535 7.95 -1.09 -30.16
N ALA A 536 7.37 -0.93 -28.97
CA ALA A 536 6.86 0.33 -28.47
C ALA A 536 7.97 1.39 -28.34
N ARG A 537 9.15 1.02 -27.83
CA ARG A 537 10.33 1.90 -27.77
C ARG A 537 10.77 2.31 -29.17
N SER A 538 10.84 1.38 -30.12
CA SER A 538 11.25 1.64 -31.50
C SER A 538 10.25 2.56 -32.22
N ALA A 539 8.94 2.37 -32.00
CA ALA A 539 7.88 3.23 -32.50
C ALA A 539 7.94 4.64 -31.86
N ARG A 540 8.16 4.72 -30.54
CA ARG A 540 8.38 5.99 -29.82
C ARG A 540 9.62 6.72 -30.31
N ASP A 541 10.73 6.03 -30.56
CA ASP A 541 11.94 6.63 -31.10
C ASP A 541 11.75 7.11 -32.55
N LEU A 542 10.93 6.42 -33.36
CA LEU A 542 10.55 6.88 -34.70
C LEU A 542 9.67 8.15 -34.63
N VAL A 543 8.69 8.20 -33.73
CA VAL A 543 7.87 9.41 -33.48
C VAL A 543 8.72 10.54 -32.89
N ARG A 544 9.64 10.24 -31.97
CA ARG A 544 10.57 11.20 -31.37
C ARG A 544 11.52 11.78 -32.41
N ARG A 545 12.02 11.00 -33.37
CA ARG A 545 12.83 11.51 -34.50
C ARG A 545 12.02 12.46 -35.40
N LYS A 546 10.71 12.23 -35.57
CA LYS A 546 9.82 13.20 -36.24
C LYS A 546 9.61 14.47 -35.39
N ASN A 547 9.31 14.32 -34.10
CA ASN A 547 9.07 15.42 -33.16
C ASN A 547 10.35 16.14 -32.67
N VAL A 548 11.54 15.75 -33.11
CA VAL A 548 12.79 16.51 -32.90
C VAL A 548 13.00 17.54 -34.01
N LEU A 549 12.35 17.36 -35.17
CA LEU A 549 12.30 18.35 -36.25
C LEU A 549 11.16 19.36 -36.09
N GLU A 550 10.09 18.99 -35.39
CA GLU A 550 8.97 19.89 -35.04
C GLU A 550 8.86 20.02 -33.52
N SER A 551 9.13 21.22 -32.98
CA SER A 551 8.97 21.53 -31.57
C SER A 551 7.57 21.14 -31.09
N SER A 552 7.47 20.06 -30.31
CA SER A 552 6.19 19.43 -29.96
C SER A 552 5.16 20.46 -29.51
N PRO A 553 4.10 20.73 -30.31
CA PRO A 553 3.16 21.77 -30.00
C PRO A 553 2.40 21.37 -28.73
N LEU A 554 2.33 22.30 -27.77
CA LEU A 554 1.46 22.12 -26.60
C LEU A 554 0.03 21.82 -27.08
N PRO A 555 -0.73 20.95 -26.38
CA PRO A 555 -2.07 20.59 -26.82
C PRO A 555 -2.92 21.84 -27.06
N GLY A 556 -3.56 21.97 -28.23
CA GLY A 556 -4.24 23.22 -28.63
C GLY A 556 -5.38 23.66 -27.70
N LYS A 557 -5.84 22.76 -26.81
CA LYS A 557 -6.82 23.04 -25.75
C LYS A 557 -6.22 23.60 -24.44
N LEU A 558 -4.91 23.43 -24.21
CA LEU A 558 -4.21 23.93 -23.03
C LEU A 558 -4.12 25.46 -23.09
N ALA A 559 -4.76 26.13 -22.15
CA ALA A 559 -4.48 27.54 -21.89
C ALA A 559 -3.28 27.62 -20.94
N ASP A 560 -2.07 27.80 -21.47
CA ASP A 560 -0.84 27.86 -20.67
C ASP A 560 -0.78 29.12 -19.77
N CYS A 561 0.16 29.12 -18.80
CA CYS A 561 0.53 30.29 -17.99
C CYS A 561 1.79 30.98 -18.53
N ALA A 562 2.07 32.20 -18.06
CA ALA A 562 3.26 32.95 -18.45
C ALA A 562 4.55 32.49 -17.75
N SER A 563 4.46 32.04 -16.49
CA SER A 563 5.59 31.52 -15.74
C SER A 563 6.17 30.25 -16.39
N ARG A 564 7.49 30.10 -16.25
CA ARG A 564 8.26 28.91 -16.63
C ARG A 564 8.87 28.20 -15.42
N ASP A 565 8.69 28.74 -14.22
CA ASP A 565 9.09 28.08 -12.98
C ASP A 565 7.99 27.09 -12.55
N PRO A 566 8.26 25.78 -12.50
CA PRO A 566 7.28 24.79 -12.09
C PRO A 566 6.81 24.95 -10.64
N ALA A 567 7.62 25.51 -9.74
CA ALA A 567 7.30 25.61 -8.32
C ALA A 567 6.23 26.66 -8.00
N SER A 568 6.22 27.78 -8.73
CA SER A 568 5.15 28.78 -8.69
C SER A 568 3.95 28.43 -9.58
N SER A 569 4.14 27.60 -10.61
CA SER A 569 3.12 27.32 -11.62
C SER A 569 2.18 26.18 -11.23
N GLU A 570 0.89 26.35 -11.55
CA GLU A 570 -0.16 25.38 -11.28
C GLU A 570 -1.08 25.20 -12.48
N VAL A 571 -1.73 24.04 -12.58
CA VAL A 571 -2.66 23.72 -13.66
C VAL A 571 -3.97 23.18 -13.11
N PHE A 572 -5.08 23.74 -13.57
CA PHE A 572 -6.42 23.26 -13.28
C PHE A 572 -6.88 22.35 -14.42
N ILE A 573 -7.15 21.09 -14.09
CA ILE A 573 -7.79 20.11 -14.95
C ILE A 573 -9.29 20.24 -14.71
N VAL A 574 -10.03 20.62 -15.75
CA VAL A 574 -11.44 21.04 -15.64
C VAL A 574 -12.36 20.23 -16.53
N GLU A 575 -13.58 20.03 -16.05
CA GLU A 575 -14.62 19.30 -16.75
C GLU A 575 -15.27 20.14 -17.85
N GLY A 576 -15.06 19.75 -19.11
CA GLY A 576 -15.66 20.37 -20.27
C GLY A 576 -15.10 21.74 -20.65
N ASP A 577 -15.47 22.19 -21.85
CA ASP A 577 -15.10 23.51 -22.35
C ASP A 577 -15.87 24.65 -21.67
N SER A 578 -17.00 24.36 -20.99
CA SER A 578 -17.82 25.34 -20.27
C SER A 578 -17.11 25.84 -19.00
N ALA A 579 -16.81 24.95 -18.05
CA ALA A 579 -16.01 25.28 -16.87
C ALA A 579 -14.60 25.76 -17.26
N GLY A 580 -14.02 25.17 -18.31
CA GLY A 580 -12.76 25.66 -18.90
C GLY A 580 -12.82 27.08 -19.44
N GLY A 581 -13.96 27.51 -19.98
CA GLY A 581 -14.22 28.89 -20.39
C GLY A 581 -14.19 29.86 -19.20
N SER A 582 -14.97 29.56 -18.16
CA SER A 582 -15.03 30.39 -16.93
C SER A 582 -13.69 30.43 -16.21
N ALA A 583 -13.02 29.29 -16.04
CA ALA A 583 -11.72 29.20 -15.39
C ALA A 583 -10.63 29.92 -16.20
N LYS A 584 -10.63 29.84 -17.53
CA LYS A 584 -9.68 30.56 -18.41
C LYS A 584 -9.84 32.08 -18.32
N GLN A 585 -11.03 32.58 -18.01
CA GLN A 585 -11.32 34.00 -17.81
C GLN A 585 -11.01 34.48 -16.39
N GLY A 586 -11.28 33.66 -15.37
CA GLY A 586 -11.09 34.03 -13.96
C GLY A 586 -9.67 33.89 -13.43
N ARG A 587 -8.84 33.05 -14.07
CA ARG A 587 -7.48 32.73 -13.60
C ARG A 587 -6.50 33.91 -13.59
N ASP A 588 -5.49 33.80 -12.73
CA ASP A 588 -4.25 34.55 -12.91
C ASP A 588 -3.35 33.89 -13.97
N ARG A 589 -3.35 34.49 -15.16
CA ARG A 589 -2.55 34.05 -16.32
C ARG A 589 -1.03 34.03 -16.06
N ARG A 590 -0.54 34.66 -15.00
CA ARG A 590 0.89 34.64 -14.64
C ARG A 590 1.36 33.24 -14.28
N PHE A 591 0.60 32.50 -13.47
CA PHE A 591 1.03 31.21 -12.91
C PHE A 591 0.00 30.07 -13.03
N GLN A 592 -1.25 30.34 -13.42
CA GLN A 592 -2.29 29.32 -13.54
C GLN A 592 -2.54 28.92 -14.99
N ALA A 593 -2.35 27.64 -15.32
CA ALA A 593 -2.75 27.02 -16.59
C ALA A 593 -4.12 26.32 -16.47
N ILE A 594 -4.86 26.19 -17.57
CA ILE A 594 -6.15 25.47 -17.61
C ILE A 594 -6.11 24.41 -18.71
N LEU A 595 -6.45 23.17 -18.36
CA LEU A 595 -6.55 22.04 -19.26
C LEU A 595 -8.00 21.49 -19.23
N PRO A 596 -8.87 21.87 -20.17
CA PRO A 596 -10.20 21.28 -20.27
C PRO A 596 -10.13 19.83 -20.78
N LEU A 597 -10.95 18.98 -20.19
CA LEU A 597 -11.16 17.59 -20.62
C LEU A 597 -12.55 17.42 -21.23
N ARG A 598 -12.65 16.66 -22.31
CA ARG A 598 -13.91 16.44 -23.04
C ARG A 598 -14.45 15.04 -22.81
N GLY A 599 -15.57 14.96 -22.10
CA GLY A 599 -16.21 13.70 -21.76
C GLY A 599 -15.44 12.89 -20.71
N LYS A 600 -15.86 11.64 -20.51
CA LYS A 600 -15.24 10.74 -19.53
C LYS A 600 -13.92 10.19 -20.05
N ILE A 601 -12.90 10.23 -19.20
CA ILE A 601 -11.55 9.77 -19.51
C ILE A 601 -11.55 8.24 -19.68
N LEU A 602 -10.69 7.72 -20.56
CA LEU A 602 -10.46 6.28 -20.67
C LEU A 602 -9.98 5.72 -19.32
N ASN A 603 -10.68 4.73 -18.78
CA ASN A 603 -10.24 3.99 -17.61
C ASN A 603 -8.96 3.19 -17.94
N ILE A 604 -7.82 3.61 -17.39
CA ILE A 604 -6.53 2.99 -17.70
C ILE A 604 -6.23 1.71 -16.93
N GLU A 605 -7.04 1.35 -15.92
CA GLU A 605 -6.94 0.06 -15.22
C GLU A 605 -7.13 -1.12 -16.19
N LYS A 606 -8.03 -0.92 -17.16
CA LYS A 606 -8.46 -1.89 -18.17
C LYS A 606 -7.71 -1.78 -19.50
N SER A 607 -6.72 -0.89 -19.61
CA SER A 607 -6.20 -0.44 -20.90
C SER A 607 -4.71 -0.69 -21.07
N GLU A 608 -4.37 -1.44 -22.11
CA GLU A 608 -3.01 -1.56 -22.64
C GLU A 608 -2.38 -0.17 -22.90
N ASP A 609 -1.06 -0.08 -22.71
CA ASP A 609 -0.30 1.16 -22.93
C ASP A 609 -0.53 1.76 -24.33
N ALA A 610 -0.67 0.93 -25.37
CA ALA A 610 -0.98 1.41 -26.73
C ALA A 610 -2.29 2.20 -26.80
N LYS A 611 -3.33 1.80 -26.05
CA LYS A 611 -4.63 2.50 -25.97
C LYS A 611 -4.52 3.81 -25.19
N ILE A 612 -3.64 3.86 -24.18
CA ILE A 612 -3.33 5.08 -23.42
C ILE A 612 -2.73 6.15 -24.36
N TYR A 613 -1.73 5.79 -25.18
CA TYR A 613 -1.11 6.73 -26.12
C TYR A 613 -2.00 7.08 -27.32
N GLY A 614 -2.87 6.17 -27.74
CA GLY A 614 -3.89 6.42 -28.77
C GLY A 614 -5.01 7.35 -28.33
N ASN A 615 -5.21 7.57 -27.02
CA ASN A 615 -6.25 8.43 -26.50
C ASN A 615 -5.80 9.91 -26.49
N ALA A 616 -6.55 10.77 -27.19
CA ALA A 616 -6.21 12.20 -27.34
C ALA A 616 -6.23 12.98 -26.00
N GLU A 617 -7.13 12.63 -25.08
CA GLU A 617 -7.25 13.32 -23.78
C GLU A 617 -6.07 12.98 -22.86
N LEU A 618 -5.71 11.70 -22.79
CA LEU A 618 -4.56 11.22 -22.01
C LEU A 618 -3.23 11.68 -22.60
N SER A 619 -3.05 11.61 -23.93
CA SER A 619 -1.86 12.14 -24.59
C SER A 619 -1.73 13.67 -24.43
N ALA A 620 -2.84 14.41 -24.41
CA ALA A 620 -2.83 15.83 -24.06
C ALA A 620 -2.44 16.07 -22.60
N LEU A 621 -2.93 15.27 -21.65
CA LEU A 621 -2.59 15.36 -20.23
C LEU A 621 -1.09 15.08 -19.99
N VAL A 622 -0.55 13.99 -20.53
CA VAL A 622 0.86 13.62 -20.47
C VAL A 622 1.76 14.73 -21.02
N THR A 623 1.39 15.29 -22.19
CA THR A 623 2.16 16.35 -22.87
C THR A 623 2.06 17.70 -22.14
N ALA A 624 0.88 18.07 -21.66
CA ALA A 624 0.66 19.34 -20.97
C ALA A 624 1.45 19.40 -19.66
N LEU A 625 1.43 18.31 -18.88
CA LEU A 625 2.12 18.22 -17.58
C LEU A 625 3.63 17.98 -17.73
N GLY A 626 4.07 17.28 -18.77
CA GLY A 626 5.47 16.87 -18.94
C GLY A 626 5.81 15.54 -18.23
N LEU A 627 4.86 14.60 -18.17
CA LEU A 627 5.02 13.35 -17.39
C LEU A 627 6.04 12.35 -17.98
N GLY A 628 6.40 12.51 -19.24
CA GLY A 628 7.21 11.53 -19.98
C GLY A 628 6.46 10.22 -20.27
N LEU A 629 7.20 9.21 -20.70
CA LEU A 629 6.67 7.90 -21.07
C LEU A 629 6.59 6.97 -19.85
N LYS A 630 5.53 6.18 -19.71
CA LYS A 630 5.18 5.40 -18.49
C LYS A 630 6.36 4.63 -17.88
N HIS A 631 7.21 4.01 -18.69
CA HIS A 631 8.35 3.20 -18.27
C HIS A 631 9.70 3.94 -18.17
N GLU A 632 9.72 5.25 -18.41
CA GLU A 632 10.90 6.09 -18.14
C GLU A 632 10.88 6.57 -16.68
N PRO A 633 12.05 6.70 -16.02
CA PRO A 633 12.13 7.18 -14.65
C PRO A 633 11.55 8.59 -14.53
N PHE A 634 10.69 8.81 -13.53
CA PHE A 634 10.13 10.12 -13.27
C PHE A 634 11.23 11.15 -12.96
N ARG A 635 11.05 12.37 -13.49
CA ARG A 635 11.97 13.49 -13.34
C ARG A 635 11.17 14.73 -13.01
N ALA A 636 11.25 15.19 -11.76
CA ALA A 636 10.53 16.38 -11.32
C ALA A 636 10.92 17.63 -12.12
N GLU A 637 12.16 17.69 -12.62
CA GLU A 637 12.70 18.78 -13.44
C GLU A 637 12.03 18.89 -14.83
N GLN A 638 11.33 17.84 -15.27
CA GLN A 638 10.57 17.84 -16.54
C GLN A 638 9.10 18.22 -16.33
N LEU A 639 8.62 18.25 -15.08
CA LEU A 639 7.26 18.61 -14.73
C LEU A 639 7.05 20.12 -14.94
N ARG A 640 5.98 20.50 -15.63
CA ARG A 640 5.70 21.90 -15.96
C ARG A 640 4.97 22.67 -14.85
N TYR A 641 4.33 21.95 -13.92
CA TYR A 641 3.53 22.51 -12.84
C TYR A 641 3.68 21.62 -11.59
N HIS A 642 4.17 22.16 -10.47
CA HIS A 642 4.27 21.43 -9.19
C HIS A 642 2.91 21.36 -8.45
N ARG A 643 1.85 21.95 -9.00
CA ARG A 643 0.48 21.81 -8.50
C ARG A 643 -0.44 21.44 -9.65
N VAL A 644 -0.94 20.22 -9.62
CA VAL A 644 -1.94 19.67 -10.54
C VAL A 644 -3.25 19.60 -9.77
N VAL A 645 -4.18 20.51 -10.10
CA VAL A 645 -5.45 20.68 -9.39
C VAL A 645 -6.57 20.07 -10.23
N ILE A 646 -7.23 19.05 -9.68
CA ILE A 646 -8.46 18.47 -10.23
C ILE A 646 -9.63 19.35 -9.80
N MET A 647 -10.36 19.93 -10.75
CA MET A 647 -11.49 20.82 -10.51
C MET A 647 -12.69 20.36 -11.37
N THR A 648 -13.43 19.40 -10.83
CA THR A 648 -14.63 18.79 -11.42
C THR A 648 -15.90 19.38 -10.82
N ASP A 649 -17.05 19.14 -11.45
CA ASP A 649 -18.34 19.54 -10.90
C ASP A 649 -18.70 18.73 -9.64
N ALA A 650 -19.60 19.29 -8.81
CA ALA A 650 -19.98 18.74 -7.51
C ALA A 650 -21.18 17.77 -7.64
N ASP A 651 -21.02 16.79 -8.54
CA ASP A 651 -22.05 15.82 -8.89
C ASP A 651 -21.47 14.41 -9.15
N VAL A 652 -22.33 13.49 -9.59
CA VAL A 652 -21.97 12.09 -9.84
C VAL A 652 -21.02 11.89 -11.02
N ASP A 653 -21.03 12.79 -12.01
CA ASP A 653 -20.15 12.71 -13.18
C ASP A 653 -18.79 13.33 -12.91
N GLY A 654 -18.76 14.45 -12.17
CA GLY A 654 -17.53 15.03 -11.64
C GLY A 654 -16.80 14.10 -10.66
N ALA A 655 -17.52 13.44 -9.75
CA ALA A 655 -16.95 12.40 -8.88
C ALA A 655 -16.37 11.21 -9.66
N HIS A 656 -17.03 10.80 -10.76
CA HIS A 656 -16.54 9.74 -11.65
C HIS A 656 -15.27 10.19 -12.41
N ILE A 657 -15.24 11.40 -12.97
CA ILE A 657 -14.05 11.96 -13.66
C ILE A 657 -12.89 12.13 -12.69
N ARG A 658 -13.14 12.61 -11.47
CA ARG A 658 -12.15 12.65 -10.39
C ARG A 658 -11.58 11.27 -10.10
N THR A 659 -12.42 10.24 -9.99
CA THR A 659 -11.98 8.85 -9.77
C THR A 659 -11.11 8.34 -10.92
N LEU A 660 -11.48 8.63 -12.18
CA LEU A 660 -10.69 8.29 -13.37
C LEU A 660 -9.33 9.02 -13.40
N LEU A 661 -9.28 10.29 -13.01
CA LEU A 661 -8.02 11.06 -12.90
C LEU A 661 -7.11 10.53 -11.79
N LEU A 662 -7.66 10.21 -10.62
CA LEU A 662 -6.90 9.61 -9.52
C LEU A 662 -6.34 8.24 -9.92
N THR A 663 -7.15 7.42 -10.59
CA THR A 663 -6.70 6.13 -11.18
C THR A 663 -5.58 6.36 -12.19
N PHE A 664 -5.72 7.36 -13.08
CA PHE A 664 -4.70 7.71 -14.06
C PHE A 664 -3.38 8.11 -13.38
N PHE A 665 -3.40 9.03 -12.42
CA PHE A 665 -2.18 9.45 -11.74
C PHE A 665 -1.55 8.30 -10.97
N PHE A 666 -2.33 7.52 -10.21
CA PHE A 666 -1.82 6.38 -9.45
C PHE A 666 -1.18 5.29 -10.33
N ARG A 667 -1.75 5.00 -11.52
CA ARG A 667 -1.27 3.95 -12.44
C ARG A 667 -0.24 4.40 -13.47
N TYR A 668 -0.19 5.68 -13.82
CA TYR A 668 0.75 6.22 -14.81
C TYR A 668 1.99 6.86 -14.14
N ARG A 669 1.80 7.56 -13.02
CA ARG A 669 2.83 8.34 -12.29
C ARG A 669 2.48 8.49 -10.81
N ARG A 670 2.62 7.41 -10.04
CA ARG A 670 2.34 7.41 -8.59
C ARG A 670 3.20 8.44 -7.85
N GLU A 671 4.40 8.70 -8.36
CA GLU A 671 5.37 9.67 -7.85
C GLU A 671 4.81 11.11 -7.77
N LEU A 672 3.86 11.49 -8.64
CA LEU A 672 3.17 12.78 -8.56
C LEU A 672 2.39 12.95 -7.24
N ILE A 673 1.80 11.86 -6.76
CA ILE A 673 0.99 11.84 -5.54
C ILE A 673 1.93 11.70 -4.33
N GLU A 674 2.94 10.82 -4.41
CA GLU A 674 3.96 10.66 -3.36
C GLU A 674 4.76 11.94 -3.08
N HIS A 675 5.03 12.76 -4.11
CA HIS A 675 5.65 14.08 -3.94
C HIS A 675 4.66 15.20 -3.56
N GLY A 676 3.36 14.90 -3.43
CA GLY A 676 2.33 15.86 -3.01
C GLY A 676 2.02 16.95 -4.06
N PHE A 677 2.11 16.63 -5.35
CA PHE A 677 1.80 17.55 -6.44
C PHE A 677 0.34 17.53 -6.89
N VAL A 678 -0.46 16.53 -6.47
CA VAL A 678 -1.87 16.38 -6.86
C VAL A 678 -2.82 16.93 -5.79
N TYR A 679 -3.76 17.76 -6.22
CA TYR A 679 -4.75 18.43 -5.38
C TYR A 679 -6.15 18.29 -5.98
N ILE A 680 -7.18 18.37 -5.14
CA ILE A 680 -8.59 18.45 -5.52
C ILE A 680 -9.11 19.81 -5.04
N ALA A 681 -9.71 20.59 -5.93
CA ALA A 681 -10.37 21.85 -5.60
C ALA A 681 -11.71 21.59 -4.90
N CYS A 682 -12.03 22.40 -3.88
CA CYS A 682 -13.31 22.34 -3.18
C CYS A 682 -14.12 23.61 -3.48
N PRO A 683 -14.93 23.64 -4.56
CA PRO A 683 -15.83 24.76 -4.83
C PRO A 683 -16.95 24.86 -3.77
N PRO A 684 -17.58 26.03 -3.60
CA PRO A 684 -18.70 26.19 -2.67
C PRO A 684 -19.99 25.59 -3.26
N LEU A 685 -20.76 24.85 -2.46
CA LEU A 685 -22.06 24.32 -2.87
C LEU A 685 -23.16 25.39 -2.87
N PHE A 686 -23.08 26.40 -2.00
CA PHE A 686 -24.13 27.39 -1.81
C PHE A 686 -23.63 28.83 -1.89
N LYS A 687 -24.48 29.69 -2.45
CA LYS A 687 -24.39 31.15 -2.37
C LYS A 687 -25.65 31.69 -1.69
N VAL A 688 -25.48 32.26 -0.50
CA VAL A 688 -26.55 32.86 0.28
C VAL A 688 -26.49 34.37 0.16
N THR A 689 -27.58 35.00 -0.29
CA THR A 689 -27.70 36.45 -0.47
C THR A 689 -28.65 37.03 0.58
N GLN A 690 -28.17 38.02 1.33
CA GLN A 690 -28.92 38.78 2.32
C GLN A 690 -28.87 40.28 1.94
N GLY A 691 -29.94 40.77 1.30
CA GLY A 691 -29.98 42.12 0.76
C GLY A 691 -28.89 42.34 -0.31
N LYS A 692 -27.93 43.23 -0.04
CA LYS A 692 -26.78 43.50 -0.93
C LYS A 692 -25.54 42.64 -0.66
N LYS A 693 -25.51 41.87 0.43
CA LYS A 693 -24.36 41.02 0.80
C LYS A 693 -24.60 39.59 0.33
N HIS A 694 -23.56 38.94 -0.17
CA HIS A 694 -23.58 37.52 -0.49
C HIS A 694 -22.43 36.80 0.24
N VAL A 695 -22.65 35.53 0.57
CA VAL A 695 -21.70 34.65 1.26
C VAL A 695 -21.70 33.30 0.55
N PHE A 696 -20.52 32.73 0.34
CA PHE A 696 -20.35 31.38 -0.18
C PHE A 696 -20.17 30.41 0.99
N LEU A 697 -20.89 29.29 0.95
CA LEU A 697 -20.86 28.23 1.95
C LEU A 697 -20.55 26.91 1.26
N PHE A 698 -19.72 26.09 1.89
CA PHE A 698 -19.12 24.92 1.26
C PHE A 698 -19.94 23.66 1.47
N ASP A 699 -20.58 23.49 2.63
CA ASP A 699 -21.35 22.29 2.99
C ASP A 699 -22.72 22.62 3.59
N GLU A 700 -23.57 21.60 3.79
CA GLU A 700 -24.92 21.77 4.33
C GLU A 700 -24.92 22.15 5.83
N ALA A 701 -23.86 21.84 6.57
CA ALA A 701 -23.72 22.23 7.98
C ALA A 701 -23.37 23.73 8.12
N GLU A 702 -22.50 24.27 7.26
CA GLU A 702 -22.26 25.71 7.12
C GLU A 702 -23.56 26.45 6.75
N LEU A 703 -24.39 25.88 5.86
CA LEU A 703 -25.71 26.45 5.51
C LEU A 703 -26.68 26.45 6.70
N ALA A 704 -26.87 25.31 7.37
CA ALA A 704 -27.74 25.19 8.53
C ALA A 704 -27.29 26.11 9.68
N ALA A 705 -25.98 26.18 9.94
CA ALA A 705 -25.42 27.10 10.94
C ALA A 705 -25.56 28.58 10.54
N PHE A 706 -25.53 28.91 9.25
CA PHE A 706 -25.77 30.27 8.77
C PHE A 706 -27.23 30.70 8.93
N GLN A 707 -28.17 29.79 8.65
CA GLN A 707 -29.61 29.97 8.87
C GLN A 707 -29.97 30.07 10.36
N ALA A 708 -29.46 29.16 11.19
CA ALA A 708 -29.72 29.15 12.63
C ALA A 708 -29.27 30.43 13.36
N LYS A 709 -28.20 31.09 12.87
CA LYS A 709 -27.73 32.39 13.37
C LYS A 709 -28.61 33.58 12.94
N ARG A 710 -29.60 33.38 12.06
CA ARG A 710 -30.45 34.43 11.46
C ARG A 710 -31.92 33.96 11.30
N PRO A 711 -32.60 33.54 12.38
CA PRO A 711 -34.00 33.12 12.31
C PRO A 711 -34.87 34.27 11.77
N GLY A 712 -35.75 33.96 10.80
CA GLY A 712 -36.67 34.93 10.20
C GLY A 712 -36.06 35.90 9.18
N ALA A 713 -34.77 35.81 8.84
CA ALA A 713 -34.19 36.62 7.78
C ALA A 713 -34.64 36.13 6.39
N SER A 714 -35.02 37.06 5.51
CA SER A 714 -35.22 36.74 4.08
C SER A 714 -33.85 36.50 3.44
N LEU A 715 -33.55 35.23 3.17
CA LEU A 715 -32.31 34.74 2.57
C LEU A 715 -32.63 34.12 1.21
N SER A 716 -31.99 34.62 0.14
CA SER A 716 -32.03 33.96 -1.16
C SER A 716 -30.86 32.98 -1.24
N ILE A 717 -31.16 31.70 -1.40
CA ILE A 717 -30.17 30.60 -1.42
C ILE A 717 -30.11 30.04 -2.84
N GLN A 718 -28.94 30.14 -3.47
CA GLN A 718 -28.61 29.50 -4.73
C GLN A 718 -27.69 28.31 -4.43
N ARG A 719 -28.07 27.10 -4.83
CA ARG A 719 -27.17 25.93 -4.89
C ARG A 719 -26.51 25.90 -6.26
N PHE A 720 -25.19 25.78 -6.31
CA PHE A 720 -24.47 25.52 -7.56
C PHE A 720 -24.58 24.04 -7.90
N LYS A 721 -24.80 23.73 -9.18
CA LYS A 721 -24.81 22.35 -9.69
C LYS A 721 -23.54 22.01 -10.47
N GLY A 722 -22.96 22.99 -11.16
CA GLY A 722 -21.72 22.83 -11.90
C GLY A 722 -20.90 24.12 -11.95
N LEU A 723 -19.59 24.00 -12.14
CA LEU A 723 -18.64 25.11 -12.19
C LEU A 723 -18.93 26.08 -13.33
N GLY A 724 -19.57 25.61 -14.40
CA GLY A 724 -20.03 26.44 -15.53
C GLY A 724 -21.12 27.45 -15.16
N GLU A 725 -21.85 27.26 -14.04
CA GLU A 725 -22.84 28.22 -13.54
C GLU A 725 -22.20 29.40 -12.78
N MET A 726 -20.91 29.29 -12.40
CA MET A 726 -20.19 30.32 -11.67
C MET A 726 -19.62 31.37 -12.62
N MET A 727 -19.85 32.65 -12.31
CA MET A 727 -19.19 33.75 -13.02
C MET A 727 -17.67 33.71 -12.78
N PRO A 728 -16.82 34.08 -13.75
CA PRO A 728 -15.36 33.97 -13.63
C PRO A 728 -14.76 34.59 -12.36
N ALA A 729 -15.28 35.75 -11.92
CA ALA A 729 -14.86 36.39 -10.67
C ALA A 729 -15.25 35.58 -9.42
N GLN A 730 -16.45 34.98 -9.40
CA GLN A 730 -16.89 34.13 -8.29
C GLN A 730 -15.99 32.89 -8.19
N LEU A 731 -15.71 32.24 -9.32
CA LEU A 731 -14.82 31.08 -9.38
C LEU A 731 -13.39 31.40 -8.93
N TRP A 732 -12.89 32.60 -9.27
CA TRP A 732 -11.63 33.12 -8.73
C TRP A 732 -11.69 33.28 -7.22
N ASP A 733 -12.62 34.09 -6.70
CA ASP A 733 -12.70 34.46 -5.30
C ASP A 733 -12.93 33.27 -4.35
N THR A 734 -13.56 32.19 -4.82
CA THR A 734 -13.90 31.01 -3.99
C THR A 734 -12.95 29.84 -4.16
N THR A 735 -12.48 29.57 -5.37
CA THR A 735 -11.92 28.25 -5.74
C THR A 735 -10.52 28.33 -6.33
N MET A 736 -10.18 29.39 -7.06
CA MET A 736 -8.89 29.50 -7.75
C MET A 736 -7.87 30.40 -7.05
N ASN A 737 -8.30 31.44 -6.34
CA ASN A 737 -7.41 32.38 -5.65
C ASN A 737 -6.62 31.69 -4.51
N PRO A 738 -5.27 31.67 -4.53
CA PRO A 738 -4.46 31.06 -3.47
C PRO A 738 -4.69 31.60 -2.05
N GLU A 739 -5.21 32.81 -1.89
CA GLU A 739 -5.44 33.44 -0.59
C GLU A 739 -6.75 32.99 0.10
N THR A 740 -7.74 32.52 -0.67
CA THR A 740 -9.11 32.24 -0.18
C THR A 740 -9.58 30.81 -0.42
N ARG A 741 -8.99 30.09 -1.38
CA ARG A 741 -9.44 28.75 -1.79
C ARG A 741 -9.24 27.67 -0.73
N ARG A 742 -10.13 26.67 -0.74
CA ARG A 742 -9.95 25.39 -0.04
C ARG A 742 -9.57 24.30 -1.06
N MET A 743 -8.60 23.45 -0.73
CA MET A 743 -8.18 22.31 -1.55
C MET A 743 -7.82 21.12 -0.66
N LYS A 744 -8.11 19.90 -1.11
CA LYS A 744 -7.62 18.65 -0.52
C LYS A 744 -6.32 18.24 -1.23
N ARG A 745 -5.25 17.96 -0.50
CA ARG A 745 -4.04 17.33 -1.07
C ARG A 745 -4.26 15.83 -1.12
N VAL A 746 -3.87 15.18 -2.22
CA VAL A 746 -3.98 13.73 -2.36
C VAL A 746 -2.69 13.08 -1.86
N GLU A 747 -2.81 12.06 -1.00
CA GLU A 747 -1.70 11.32 -0.39
C GLU A 747 -1.97 9.81 -0.50
N VAL A 748 -0.92 8.99 -0.47
CA VAL A 748 -1.01 7.52 -0.53
C VAL A 748 -0.41 6.95 0.75
N ASP A 749 -1.27 6.60 1.71
CA ASP A 749 -0.85 6.07 3.01
C ASP A 749 -0.40 4.60 2.93
N ASP A 750 -1.15 3.75 2.22
CA ASP A 750 -0.75 2.39 1.86
C ASP A 750 -1.01 2.18 0.36
N ALA A 751 0.08 2.06 -0.40
CA ALA A 751 0.03 1.86 -1.84
C ALA A 751 -0.60 0.52 -2.25
N PHE A 752 -0.61 -0.49 -1.39
CA PHE A 752 -1.28 -1.77 -1.65
C PHE A 752 -2.76 -1.73 -1.32
N GLU A 753 -3.16 -0.98 -0.29
CA GLU A 753 -4.59 -0.76 0.00
C GLU A 753 -5.23 0.03 -1.15
N ALA A 754 -4.56 1.10 -1.59
CA ALA A 754 -4.94 1.86 -2.78
C ALA A 754 -4.97 0.97 -4.03
N ASP A 755 -3.97 0.11 -4.25
CA ASP A 755 -3.93 -0.87 -5.35
C ASP A 755 -5.12 -1.83 -5.33
N ARG A 756 -5.46 -2.44 -4.17
CA ARG A 756 -6.64 -3.30 -4.03
C ARG A 756 -7.93 -2.52 -4.31
N MET A 757 -8.04 -1.29 -3.82
CA MET A 757 -9.23 -0.46 -4.02
C MET A 757 -9.42 -0.02 -5.48
N PHE A 758 -8.34 0.36 -6.18
CA PHE A 758 -8.41 0.67 -7.62
C PHE A 758 -8.74 -0.58 -8.46
N GLU A 759 -8.15 -1.75 -8.19
CA GLU A 759 -8.51 -3.01 -8.85
C GLU A 759 -9.99 -3.37 -8.61
N LEU A 760 -10.49 -3.20 -7.38
CA LEU A 760 -11.90 -3.46 -7.03
C LEU A 760 -12.87 -2.50 -7.76
N LEU A 761 -12.63 -1.20 -7.66
CA LEU A 761 -13.53 -0.16 -8.17
C LEU A 761 -13.38 0.10 -9.69
N MET A 762 -12.20 -0.15 -10.26
CA MET A 762 -11.87 0.22 -11.64
C MET A 762 -11.49 -0.98 -12.54
N GLY A 763 -11.14 -2.14 -11.98
CA GLY A 763 -10.77 -3.34 -12.75
C GLY A 763 -11.93 -4.05 -13.46
N ASP A 764 -11.75 -5.30 -13.87
CA ASP A 764 -12.72 -6.02 -14.73
C ASP A 764 -13.79 -6.83 -14.01
N LYS A 765 -13.63 -7.10 -12.70
CA LYS A 765 -14.53 -7.97 -11.95
C LYS A 765 -15.75 -7.20 -11.43
N VAL A 766 -16.92 -7.48 -12.01
CA VAL A 766 -18.19 -6.84 -11.62
C VAL A 766 -18.67 -7.28 -10.24
N GLU A 767 -18.63 -8.58 -9.93
CA GLU A 767 -19.26 -9.12 -8.71
C GLU A 767 -18.63 -8.65 -7.39
N PRO A 768 -17.28 -8.56 -7.24
CA PRO A 768 -16.66 -7.98 -6.04
C PRO A 768 -17.06 -6.51 -5.84
N ARG A 769 -17.12 -5.73 -6.93
CA ARG A 769 -17.56 -4.34 -6.90
C ARG A 769 -19.02 -4.20 -6.53
N ARG A 770 -19.89 -5.07 -7.05
CA ARG A 770 -21.32 -5.10 -6.69
C ARG A 770 -21.49 -5.30 -5.19
N LYS A 771 -20.81 -6.30 -4.62
CA LYS A 771 -20.83 -6.56 -3.16
C LYS A 771 -20.28 -5.41 -2.33
N PHE A 772 -19.23 -4.73 -2.80
CA PHE A 772 -18.72 -3.53 -2.15
C PHE A 772 -19.76 -2.40 -2.13
N ILE A 773 -20.39 -2.11 -3.29
CA ILE A 773 -21.46 -1.11 -3.39
C ILE A 773 -22.64 -1.49 -2.49
N GLU A 774 -23.11 -2.72 -2.52
CA GLU A 774 -24.25 -3.20 -1.71
C GLU A 774 -24.01 -3.04 -0.19
N ARG A 775 -22.78 -3.25 0.30
CA ARG A 775 -22.42 -3.05 1.71
C ARG A 775 -22.38 -1.58 2.11
N HIS A 776 -21.73 -0.74 1.29
CA HIS A 776 -21.46 0.66 1.65
C HIS A 776 -22.58 1.63 1.24
N ALA A 777 -23.54 1.21 0.39
CA ALA A 777 -24.65 2.05 -0.06
C ALA A 777 -25.49 2.65 1.08
N ALA A 778 -25.69 1.91 2.17
CA ALA A 778 -26.46 2.39 3.32
C ALA A 778 -25.75 3.49 4.15
N ALA A 779 -24.43 3.66 3.96
CA ALA A 779 -23.61 4.66 4.64
C ALA A 779 -23.31 5.90 3.76
N LEU A 780 -23.80 5.94 2.52
CA LEU A 780 -23.54 7.02 1.56
C LEU A 780 -24.68 8.05 1.56
N ASP A 781 -24.36 9.28 1.96
CA ASP A 781 -25.19 10.45 1.69
C ASP A 781 -24.74 11.15 0.40
N ILE A 782 -25.69 11.49 -0.47
CA ILE A 782 -25.43 12.27 -1.69
C ILE A 782 -24.98 13.70 -1.33
N GLY A 783 -25.38 14.21 -0.16
CA GLY A 783 -24.91 15.49 0.38
C GLY A 783 -23.41 15.55 0.70
N SER A 784 -22.73 14.40 0.90
CA SER A 784 -21.34 14.33 1.35
C SER A 784 -20.32 13.92 0.28
N ILE A 785 -20.71 13.77 -0.99
CA ILE A 785 -19.85 13.20 -2.07
C ILE A 785 -18.50 13.91 -2.26
N ASP A 786 -18.41 15.20 -1.90
CA ASP A 786 -17.20 16.03 -2.07
C ASP A 786 -16.53 16.49 -0.77
N PHE A 787 -17.11 16.23 0.41
CA PHE A 787 -16.71 16.81 1.70
C PHE A 787 -16.20 15.80 2.72
#